data_AF-A0AAU6EEJ5-F1
#
_entry.id   AF-A0AAU6EEJ5-F1
#
_cell.length_a   1.000
_cell.length_b   1.000
_cell.length_c   1.000
_cell.angle_alpha   90.00
_cell.angle_beta   90.00
_cell.angle_gamma   90.00
#
_symmetry.space_group_name_H-M   'P 1'
#
loop_
_entity.id
_entity.type
_entity.pdbx_description
1 polymer ?
#
loop_
_entity_poly.entity_id
_entity_poly.type
_entity_poly.pdbx_seq_one_letter_code
_entity_poly.pdbx_strand_id
1 'polypeptide(L)'
;MTTPRTVTGATEREFTQVRHVVMMSGGIGSWATARRVIAQHGAASTVLLFADTLVEDPDLYRFLDEAAAQLGARLVRVADGRTPWQVFQDVRFIGNSRVAPCSKYLKQVPCRQWLEAHADPATTTVYVGIDWTETHRLPAIEAAYRPWAARAPLCEPPYASKDELIAEANAVGLATPRLYELGFPHNNCGGACVRGGQAQWAHLHNVNPERFATEEAHEQQLRAHLGKDVAVLRERIGGVTYPLPLIELRQRITGGAVDTNDWGGCGCFTETDTKTEAASATESPVQPTPPPPAMPAGYRQPWDKPVPLGARGALPVFPAYVFPPWLAEFVTALADETQTPPDLAGCIALAAVSTAAGGRAMVNVRGTWSEPVNIYTVVAMPPGSRKSPVFRALVTPLLAAEKLLQEQIKPQITEARIAQKVAQEAAEKATHKATTARGDSAPTALAEAQSAALAVEHITVPIAPRLVSDDATPETATTLLTEQGGRLAVLSAEGGIFATLAGRYSGTPNLDLFLKGHAGDLLIVDRRDRRERVDNPALTLGLAVQPEIITELAKSPGFRGRGLLGRILYSLPPSNVGYRRIDSPPIPDLVSAAYAANLERLVLTMHGWEDPARLNLSPEAVELFTAQRERTEPRLRPETGDLGHIADWAAKFDGAVARLAGLLHLAGHIDDGWRRPIGGDTMAAAMELGEYFTTHALAAFDAMGTDPDQEAARTLHEWLTRTRSERFTVREAFTALPRSRFRKVADLEPALDLLEQLGWIRREPEPPRLGPGRRPSPRYVVHPDLCHP
;
A
#
# COMPACT_ATOMS: atom_id res chain seq x y z
N MET A 1 43.64 5.59 -6.62
CA MET A 1 42.62 4.54 -6.85
C MET A 1 42.92 3.39 -5.93
N THR A 2 42.27 3.36 -4.78
CA THR A 2 42.38 2.32 -3.75
C THR A 2 40.96 1.95 -3.36
N THR A 3 40.55 0.76 -3.77
CA THR A 3 39.24 0.15 -3.48
C THR A 3 39.01 0.02 -1.96
N PRO A 4 37.79 0.27 -1.44
CA PRO A 4 37.48 -0.05 -0.05
C PRO A 4 37.41 -1.57 0.12
N ARG A 5 38.18 -2.10 1.07
CA ARG A 5 38.15 -3.50 1.49
C ARG A 5 36.80 -3.81 2.17
N THR A 6 35.93 -4.53 1.49
CA THR A 6 34.86 -5.30 2.16
C THR A 6 35.51 -6.40 2.99
N VAL A 7 35.35 -6.35 4.31
CA VAL A 7 35.77 -7.43 5.21
C VAL A 7 34.77 -8.58 5.06
N THR A 8 35.14 -9.58 4.27
CA THR A 8 34.50 -10.89 4.21
C THR A 8 35.12 -11.82 5.25
N GLY A 9 34.32 -12.32 6.19
CA GLY A 9 34.75 -13.40 7.09
C GLY A 9 33.97 -13.50 8.40
N ALA A 10 32.68 -13.84 8.35
CA ALA A 10 31.96 -14.39 9.51
C ALA A 10 30.99 -15.47 8.99
N THR A 11 31.16 -16.71 9.47
CA THR A 11 30.32 -17.86 9.08
C THR A 11 28.93 -17.78 9.72
N GLU A 12 27.90 -18.33 9.07
CA GLU A 12 26.49 -18.42 9.54
C GLU A 12 26.29 -18.90 10.99
N ARG A 13 27.30 -19.54 11.62
CA ARG A 13 27.24 -20.00 13.02
C ARG A 13 27.45 -18.93 14.09
N GLU A 14 27.86 -17.70 13.76
CA GLU A 14 28.07 -16.62 14.75
C GLU A 14 26.82 -15.78 15.06
N PHE A 15 25.75 -15.86 14.26
CA PHE A 15 24.59 -14.97 14.36
C PHE A 15 23.50 -15.42 15.35
N THR A 16 23.73 -16.50 16.09
CA THR A 16 22.78 -17.06 17.07
C THR A 16 22.87 -16.42 18.48
N GLN A 17 23.63 -15.33 18.67
CA GLN A 17 23.85 -14.72 19.99
C GLN A 17 23.58 -13.20 20.11
N VAL A 18 23.17 -12.49 19.07
CA VAL A 18 22.86 -11.05 19.21
C VAL A 18 21.58 -10.87 20.01
N ARG A 19 21.69 -10.39 21.25
CA ARG A 19 20.55 -10.12 22.15
C ARG A 19 20.41 -8.65 22.53
N HIS A 20 21.48 -7.87 22.35
CA HIS A 20 21.51 -6.47 22.72
C HIS A 20 22.11 -5.66 21.57
N VAL A 21 21.37 -4.67 21.08
CA VAL A 21 21.83 -3.79 20.01
C VAL A 21 21.86 -2.36 20.53
N VAL A 22 23.03 -1.77 20.62
CA VAL A 22 23.21 -0.38 21.05
C VAL A 22 23.34 0.51 19.83
N MET A 23 22.46 1.50 19.70
CA MET A 23 22.52 2.50 18.64
C MET A 23 23.67 3.47 18.93
N MET A 24 24.81 3.21 18.28
CA MET A 24 26.08 3.89 18.52
C MET A 24 26.15 5.14 17.64
N SER A 25 25.78 6.32 18.16
CA SER A 25 25.74 7.57 17.38
C SER A 25 27.09 8.27 17.24
N GLY A 26 28.13 7.78 17.92
CA GLY A 26 29.45 8.43 17.97
C GLY A 26 29.54 9.61 18.94
N GLY A 27 28.51 9.82 19.78
CA GLY A 27 28.53 10.76 20.90
C GLY A 27 28.73 10.09 22.25
N ILE A 28 29.10 10.87 23.27
CA ILE A 28 29.43 10.35 24.61
C ILE A 28 28.27 9.55 25.26
N GLY A 29 27.02 9.96 25.04
CA GLY A 29 25.83 9.25 25.55
C GLY A 29 25.69 7.85 24.97
N SER A 30 26.01 7.66 23.69
CA SER A 30 25.96 6.32 23.07
C SER A 30 27.04 5.37 23.60
N TRP A 31 28.24 5.89 23.89
CA TRP A 31 29.30 5.14 24.56
C TRP A 31 28.91 4.76 26.00
N ALA A 32 28.38 5.70 26.78
CA ALA A 32 27.95 5.44 28.15
C ALA A 32 26.83 4.40 28.22
N THR A 33 25.86 4.46 27.30
CA THR A 33 24.83 3.42 27.13
C THR A 33 25.46 2.07 26.80
N ALA A 34 26.39 2.02 25.83
CA ALA A 34 27.09 0.79 25.47
C ALA A 34 27.82 0.18 26.67
N ARG A 35 28.54 1.00 27.45
CA ARG A 35 29.23 0.58 28.67
C ARG A 35 28.29 -0.04 29.69
N ARG A 36 27.11 0.57 29.94
CA ARG A 36 26.11 0.02 30.88
C ARG A 36 25.54 -1.31 30.40
N VAL A 37 25.16 -1.38 29.12
CA VAL A 37 24.60 -2.61 28.52
C VAL A 37 25.62 -3.74 28.58
N ILE A 38 26.89 -3.47 28.26
CA ILE A 38 27.96 -4.46 28.28
C ILE A 38 28.30 -4.89 29.71
N ALA A 39 28.31 -3.98 30.68
CA ALA A 39 28.51 -4.33 32.08
C ALA A 39 27.41 -5.27 32.60
N GLN A 40 26.18 -5.14 32.10
CA GLN A 40 25.05 -5.95 32.53
C GLN A 40 24.90 -7.27 31.75
N HIS A 41 25.17 -7.26 30.45
CA HIS A 41 24.81 -8.36 29.54
C HIS A 41 26.01 -9.01 28.83
N GLY A 42 27.21 -8.43 28.98
CA GLY A 42 28.45 -8.90 28.36
C GLY A 42 28.65 -8.39 26.93
N ALA A 43 29.92 -8.25 26.53
CA ALA A 43 30.28 -7.73 25.21
C ALA A 43 29.96 -8.71 24.06
N ALA A 44 30.06 -10.02 24.31
CA ALA A 44 29.82 -11.06 23.30
C ALA A 44 28.36 -11.10 22.79
N SER A 45 27.39 -10.67 23.62
CA SER A 45 25.96 -10.65 23.28
C SER A 45 25.49 -9.27 22.76
N THR A 46 26.41 -8.30 22.70
CA THR A 46 26.12 -6.89 22.40
C THR A 46 26.74 -6.46 21.07
N VAL A 47 25.94 -5.84 20.21
CA VAL A 47 26.39 -5.20 18.97
C VAL A 47 26.25 -3.69 19.09
N LEU A 48 27.29 -2.97 18.67
CA LEU A 48 27.25 -1.51 18.50
C LEU A 48 26.88 -1.23 17.05
N LEU A 49 25.69 -0.68 16.80
CA LEU A 49 25.20 -0.40 15.45
C LEU A 49 25.29 1.08 15.15
N PHE A 50 26.13 1.44 14.18
CA PHE A 50 26.33 2.81 13.72
C PHE A 50 25.82 2.99 12.29
N ALA A 51 25.06 4.06 12.06
CA ALA A 51 24.61 4.46 10.74
C ALA A 51 25.47 5.62 10.21
N ASP A 52 26.24 5.32 9.17
CA ASP A 52 27.19 6.24 8.57
C ASP A 52 26.50 7.13 7.52
N THR A 53 26.55 8.44 7.74
CA THR A 53 25.98 9.45 6.83
C THR A 53 26.97 9.92 5.77
N LEU A 54 28.22 9.43 5.81
CA LEU A 54 29.33 9.80 4.92
C LEU A 54 29.77 11.28 5.00
N VAL A 55 29.24 12.04 5.98
CA VAL A 55 29.58 13.46 6.20
C VAL A 55 29.96 13.76 7.66
N GLU A 56 30.23 12.71 8.43
CA GLU A 56 30.67 12.82 9.81
C GLU A 56 32.08 13.41 9.91
N ASP A 57 32.46 13.89 11.10
CA ASP A 57 33.83 14.35 11.32
C ASP A 57 34.80 13.15 11.24
N PRO A 58 35.97 13.27 10.60
CA PRO A 58 36.96 12.18 10.56
C PRO A 58 37.30 11.61 11.94
N ASP A 59 37.30 12.46 12.98
CA ASP A 59 37.61 12.06 14.35
C ASP A 59 36.50 11.21 15.00
N LEU A 60 35.26 11.28 14.50
CA LEU A 60 34.17 10.41 14.95
C LEU A 60 34.50 8.94 14.66
N TYR A 61 35.10 8.63 13.52
CA TYR A 61 35.43 7.25 13.16
C TYR A 61 36.52 6.67 14.07
N ARG A 62 37.54 7.49 14.43
CA ARG A 62 38.52 7.13 15.47
C ARG A 62 37.80 6.78 16.77
N PHE A 63 36.94 7.68 17.26
CA PHE A 63 36.22 7.47 18.52
C PHE A 63 35.39 6.18 18.50
N LEU A 64 34.69 5.86 17.40
CA LEU A 64 33.92 4.63 17.27
C LEU A 64 34.81 3.38 17.38
N ASP A 65 35.96 3.37 16.70
CA ASP A 65 36.87 2.23 16.69
C ASP A 65 37.55 2.03 18.05
N GLU A 66 38.01 3.12 18.67
CA GLU A 66 38.59 3.09 20.01
C GLU A 66 37.56 2.69 21.08
N ALA A 67 36.33 3.22 21.00
CA ALA A 67 35.24 2.86 21.90
C ALA A 67 34.87 1.38 21.78
N ALA A 68 34.74 0.86 20.55
CA ALA A 68 34.42 -0.54 20.32
C ALA A 68 35.53 -1.48 20.84
N ALA A 69 36.80 -1.13 20.59
CA ALA A 69 37.95 -1.86 21.10
C ALA A 69 38.01 -1.84 22.64
N GLN A 70 37.81 -0.67 23.25
CA GLN A 70 37.80 -0.47 24.69
C GLN A 70 36.67 -1.24 25.39
N LEU A 71 35.50 -1.33 24.74
CA LEU A 71 34.34 -2.07 25.25
C LEU A 71 34.36 -3.57 24.91
N GLY A 72 35.27 -4.01 24.03
CA GLY A 72 35.35 -5.39 23.57
C GLY A 72 34.13 -5.86 22.77
N ALA A 73 33.35 -4.93 22.21
CA ALA A 73 32.09 -5.22 21.52
C ALA A 73 32.21 -5.06 20.00
N ARG A 74 31.40 -5.79 19.26
CA ARG A 74 31.39 -5.75 17.79
C ARG A 74 30.74 -4.46 17.29
N LEU A 75 31.51 -3.63 16.59
CA LEU A 75 30.99 -2.48 15.84
C LEU A 75 30.51 -2.93 14.45
N VAL A 76 29.26 -2.61 14.14
CA VAL A 76 28.65 -2.79 12.83
C VAL A 76 28.34 -1.41 12.25
N ARG A 77 28.82 -1.17 11.04
CA ARG A 77 28.56 0.05 10.27
C ARG A 77 27.59 -0.27 9.15
N VAL A 78 26.48 0.47 9.09
CA VAL A 78 25.52 0.45 7.99
C VAL A 78 25.54 1.79 7.29
N ALA A 79 25.43 1.79 5.97
CA ALA A 79 25.43 3.00 5.16
C ALA A 79 24.46 2.83 4.01
N ASP A 80 23.66 3.86 3.74
CA ASP A 80 22.79 3.94 2.57
C ASP A 80 23.58 4.21 1.27
N GLY A 81 24.79 4.78 1.40
CA GLY A 81 25.69 5.09 0.29
C GLY A 81 25.54 6.50 -0.27
N ARG A 82 24.49 7.24 0.13
CA ARG A 82 24.30 8.67 -0.20
C ARG A 82 24.67 9.59 0.96
N THR A 83 24.96 10.85 0.65
CA THR A 83 25.12 11.94 1.63
C THR A 83 23.78 12.62 1.94
N PRO A 84 23.67 13.43 3.01
CA PRO A 84 22.44 14.18 3.30
C PRO A 84 21.95 15.04 2.13
N TRP A 85 22.86 15.72 1.42
CA TRP A 85 22.51 16.58 0.28
C TRP A 85 21.98 15.80 -0.92
N GLN A 86 22.53 14.62 -1.19
CA GLN A 86 21.98 13.72 -2.22
C GLN A 86 20.58 13.24 -1.84
N VAL A 87 20.37 12.87 -0.56
CA VAL A 87 19.03 12.53 -0.07
C VAL A 87 18.06 13.71 -0.23
N PHE A 88 18.47 14.93 0.13
CA PHE A 88 17.63 16.12 -0.01
C PHE A 88 17.27 16.40 -1.47
N GLN A 89 18.19 16.15 -2.39
CA GLN A 89 17.95 16.24 -3.83
C GLN A 89 16.94 15.18 -4.30
N ASP A 90 17.14 13.92 -3.93
CA ASP A 90 16.26 12.79 -4.33
C ASP A 90 14.82 13.00 -3.86
N VAL A 91 14.64 13.40 -2.61
CA VAL A 91 13.31 13.61 -2.02
C VAL A 91 12.76 15.01 -2.29
N ARG A 92 13.52 15.85 -3.02
CA ARG A 92 13.18 17.24 -3.36
C ARG A 92 12.78 18.09 -2.15
N PHE A 93 13.46 17.88 -1.02
CA PHE A 93 13.20 18.58 0.25
C PHE A 93 14.50 18.81 1.02
N ILE A 94 14.76 20.06 1.42
CA ILE A 94 15.91 20.41 2.27
C ILE A 94 15.61 20.14 3.75
N GLY A 95 16.50 19.39 4.40
CA GLY A 95 16.39 19.14 5.83
C GLY A 95 16.47 20.43 6.67
N ASN A 96 15.77 20.45 7.80
CA ASN A 96 15.72 21.58 8.73
C ASN A 96 15.52 21.09 10.19
N SER A 97 15.39 22.04 11.13
CA SER A 97 15.20 21.77 12.56
C SER A 97 14.01 20.89 12.93
N ARG A 98 12.97 20.83 12.08
CA ARG A 98 11.77 20.02 12.28
C ARG A 98 11.77 18.71 11.50
N VAL A 99 12.19 18.74 10.24
CA VAL A 99 12.15 17.57 9.35
C VAL A 99 13.54 17.32 8.78
N ALA A 100 14.09 16.16 9.10
CA ALA A 100 15.42 15.74 8.66
C ALA A 100 15.33 14.44 7.83
N PRO A 101 15.12 14.51 6.50
CA PRO A 101 15.09 13.32 5.64
C PRO A 101 16.35 12.46 5.78
N CYS A 102 17.51 13.08 5.99
CA CYS A 102 18.76 12.41 6.26
C CYS A 102 18.66 11.47 7.49
N SER A 103 17.86 11.82 8.49
CA SER A 103 17.64 10.98 9.67
C SER A 103 16.85 9.70 9.32
N LYS A 104 15.85 9.82 8.45
CA LYS A 104 15.03 8.70 8.01
C LYS A 104 15.82 7.76 7.10
N TYR A 105 16.35 8.30 6.00
CA TYR A 105 16.96 7.50 4.93
C TYR A 105 18.38 7.05 5.25
N LEU A 106 19.19 7.87 5.94
CA LEU A 106 20.58 7.50 6.20
C LEU A 106 20.77 6.82 7.55
N LYS A 107 19.84 6.96 8.51
CA LYS A 107 19.96 6.37 9.85
C LYS A 107 18.90 5.33 10.16
N GLN A 108 17.61 5.68 10.07
CA GLN A 108 16.54 4.78 10.50
C GLN A 108 16.36 3.58 9.56
N VAL A 109 16.32 3.81 8.24
CA VAL A 109 16.13 2.75 7.24
C VAL A 109 17.27 1.72 7.27
N PRO A 110 18.57 2.11 7.20
CA PRO A 110 19.66 1.14 7.21
C PRO A 110 19.77 0.38 8.54
N CYS A 111 19.56 1.05 9.68
CA CYS A 111 19.54 0.37 10.97
C CYS A 111 18.38 -0.63 11.07
N ARG A 112 17.17 -0.27 10.60
CA ARG A 112 16.01 -1.17 10.62
C ARG A 112 16.23 -2.38 9.72
N GLN A 113 16.74 -2.19 8.50
CA GLN A 113 17.08 -3.31 7.61
C GLN A 113 18.08 -4.27 8.25
N TRP A 114 19.09 -3.72 8.95
CA TRP A 114 20.04 -4.55 9.68
C TRP A 114 19.38 -5.31 10.84
N LEU A 115 18.53 -4.66 11.63
CA LEU A 115 17.77 -5.31 12.71
C LEU A 115 16.87 -6.43 12.17
N GLU A 116 16.11 -6.18 11.11
CA GLU A 116 15.22 -7.17 10.49
C GLU A 116 15.98 -8.41 10.00
N ALA A 117 17.20 -8.21 9.49
CA ALA A 117 18.03 -9.30 8.99
C ALA A 117 18.81 -10.05 10.08
N HIS A 118 19.10 -9.43 11.23
CA HIS A 118 20.08 -9.96 12.19
C HIS A 118 19.61 -10.00 13.66
N ALA A 119 18.44 -9.46 13.98
CA ALA A 119 17.93 -9.36 15.36
C ALA A 119 16.51 -9.89 15.47
N ASP A 120 16.33 -11.02 16.16
CA ASP A 120 15.00 -11.56 16.47
C ASP A 120 14.26 -10.65 17.47
N PRO A 121 13.08 -10.10 17.12
CA PRO A 121 12.29 -9.24 18.00
C PRO A 121 11.89 -9.86 19.33
N ALA A 122 11.76 -11.19 19.39
CA ALA A 122 11.36 -11.88 20.63
C ALA A 122 12.47 -11.94 21.67
N THR A 123 13.74 -11.84 21.22
CA THR A 123 14.91 -12.09 22.07
C THR A 123 15.92 -10.94 22.09
N THR A 124 15.72 -9.92 21.24
CA THR A 124 16.65 -8.78 21.10
C THR A 124 16.07 -7.48 21.67
N THR A 125 16.87 -6.77 22.46
CA THR A 125 16.57 -5.42 22.95
C THR A 125 17.44 -4.38 22.26
N VAL A 126 16.83 -3.27 21.84
CA VAL A 126 17.49 -2.10 21.25
C VAL A 126 17.72 -1.04 22.33
N TYR A 127 18.92 -0.48 22.38
CA TYR A 127 19.32 0.54 23.37
C TYR A 127 19.69 1.85 22.69
N VAL A 128 19.19 2.96 23.22
CA VAL A 128 19.47 4.32 22.73
C VAL A 128 20.20 5.16 23.79
N GLY A 129 21.04 6.09 23.33
CA GLY A 129 21.85 6.96 24.19
C GLY A 129 21.25 8.33 24.47
N ILE A 130 20.00 8.37 24.97
CA ILE A 130 19.39 9.59 25.53
C ILE A 130 19.46 9.55 27.06
N ASP A 131 19.61 10.70 27.72
CA ASP A 131 19.75 10.78 29.18
C ASP A 131 18.44 11.15 29.92
N TRP A 132 18.50 11.21 31.24
CA TRP A 132 17.35 11.49 32.12
C TRP A 132 16.67 12.85 31.86
N THR A 133 17.37 13.82 31.27
CA THR A 133 16.78 15.11 30.86
C THR A 133 15.90 14.98 29.62
N GLU A 134 16.09 13.91 28.84
CA GLU A 134 15.42 13.63 27.58
C GLU A 134 14.34 12.54 27.69
N THR A 135 13.97 12.13 28.92
CA THR A 135 13.01 11.04 29.19
C THR A 135 11.67 11.20 28.46
N HIS A 136 11.24 12.44 28.21
CA HIS A 136 10.04 12.77 27.45
C HIS A 136 10.03 12.19 26.02
N ARG A 137 11.19 11.81 25.48
CA ARG A 137 11.36 11.25 24.12
C ARG A 137 11.19 9.73 24.08
N LEU A 138 11.24 9.05 25.23
CA LEU A 138 11.25 7.59 25.31
C LEU A 138 9.98 6.92 24.71
N PRO A 139 8.75 7.42 24.94
CA PRO A 139 7.55 6.79 24.37
C PRO A 139 7.55 6.74 22.84
N ALA A 140 8.03 7.80 22.18
CA ALA A 140 8.14 7.85 20.72
C ALA A 140 9.21 6.88 20.20
N ILE A 141 10.32 6.73 20.94
CA ILE A 141 11.39 5.78 20.62
C ILE A 141 10.88 4.34 20.75
N GLU A 142 10.17 4.01 21.83
CA GLU A 142 9.59 2.67 22.02
C GLU A 142 8.58 2.32 20.93
N ALA A 143 7.74 3.27 20.51
CA ALA A 143 6.84 3.08 19.39
C ALA A 143 7.61 2.86 18.07
N ALA A 144 8.64 3.68 17.83
CA ALA A 144 9.41 3.64 16.60
C ALA A 144 10.19 2.33 16.40
N TYR A 145 10.59 1.64 17.48
CA TYR A 145 11.36 0.39 17.41
C TYR A 145 10.53 -0.88 17.50
N ARG A 146 9.19 -0.82 17.59
CA ARG A 146 8.37 -2.05 17.52
C ARG A 146 8.66 -2.84 16.23
N PRO A 147 8.72 -4.19 16.28
CA PRO A 147 8.39 -5.05 17.43
C PRO A 147 9.47 -5.22 18.52
N TRP A 148 10.70 -4.71 18.35
CA TRP A 148 11.75 -4.83 19.37
C TRP A 148 11.45 -3.98 20.62
N ALA A 149 11.87 -4.47 21.78
CA ALA A 149 11.89 -3.65 22.99
C ALA A 149 12.98 -2.59 22.87
N ALA A 150 12.65 -1.31 23.10
CA ALA A 150 13.63 -0.22 23.15
C ALA A 150 13.82 0.29 24.58
N ARG A 151 15.06 0.58 24.97
CA ARG A 151 15.43 1.04 26.31
C ARG A 151 16.46 2.18 26.25
N ALA A 152 16.46 3.03 27.27
CA ALA A 152 17.40 4.14 27.42
C ALA A 152 18.06 4.10 28.81
N PRO A 153 19.16 3.34 28.98
CA PRO A 153 19.78 3.11 30.30
C PRO A 153 20.29 4.36 31.03
N LEU A 154 20.47 5.50 30.34
CA LEU A 154 20.88 6.76 30.97
C LEU A 154 19.70 7.59 31.48
N CYS A 155 18.46 7.20 31.14
CA CYS A 155 17.25 7.70 31.80
C CYS A 155 16.97 6.99 33.14
N GLU A 156 17.82 6.04 33.54
CA GLU A 156 17.70 5.27 34.78
C GLU A 156 18.90 5.53 35.72
N PRO A 157 18.70 5.46 37.06
CA PRO A 157 19.78 5.62 38.02
C PRO A 157 20.93 4.61 37.80
N PRO A 158 22.20 4.99 38.05
CA PRO A 158 22.64 6.30 38.50
C PRO A 158 22.58 7.35 37.38
N TYR A 159 22.22 8.59 37.70
CA TYR A 159 22.25 9.68 36.74
C TYR A 159 23.65 10.28 36.66
N ALA A 160 24.09 10.60 35.44
CA ALA A 160 25.36 11.29 35.19
C ALA A 160 25.11 12.45 34.22
N SER A 161 25.75 13.57 34.51
CA SER A 161 25.87 14.70 33.60
C SER A 161 26.83 14.34 32.46
N LYS A 162 26.78 15.14 31.40
CA LYS A 162 27.66 14.95 30.25
C LYS A 162 29.13 15.11 30.61
N ASP A 163 29.46 16.07 31.46
CA ASP A 163 30.84 16.33 31.89
C ASP A 163 31.40 15.17 32.72
N GLU A 164 30.57 14.56 33.56
CA GLU A 164 30.94 13.33 34.29
C GLU A 164 31.18 12.17 33.32
N LEU A 165 30.31 11.97 32.33
CA LEU A 165 30.52 10.93 31.32
C LEU A 165 31.80 11.14 30.50
N ILE A 166 32.13 12.40 30.18
CA ILE A 166 33.37 12.77 29.49
C ILE A 166 34.58 12.48 30.38
N ALA A 167 34.54 12.88 31.65
CA ALA A 167 35.61 12.61 32.62
C ALA A 167 35.83 11.10 32.78
N GLU A 168 34.76 10.31 32.82
CA GLU A 168 34.83 8.85 32.88
C GLU A 168 35.44 8.23 31.62
N ALA A 169 35.09 8.72 30.42
CA ALA A 169 35.70 8.25 29.17
C ALA A 169 37.20 8.55 29.15
N ASN A 170 37.60 9.76 29.55
CA ASN A 170 39.00 10.14 29.65
C ASN A 170 39.77 9.30 30.68
N ALA A 171 39.15 8.96 31.82
CA ALA A 171 39.75 8.12 32.86
C ALA A 171 40.05 6.69 32.38
N VAL A 172 39.33 6.20 31.37
CA VAL A 172 39.60 4.90 30.72
C VAL A 172 40.42 5.03 29.43
N GLY A 173 41.01 6.20 29.19
CA GLY A 173 41.87 6.46 28.03
C GLY A 173 41.13 6.67 26.71
N LEU A 174 39.82 6.91 26.73
CA LEU A 174 39.02 7.18 25.53
C LEU A 174 38.81 8.69 25.36
N ALA A 175 39.57 9.30 24.45
CA ALA A 175 39.43 10.72 24.13
C ALA A 175 38.11 10.99 23.39
N THR A 176 37.36 11.98 23.85
CA THR A 176 36.10 12.40 23.21
C THR A 176 36.30 12.89 21.79
N PRO A 177 35.26 12.85 20.94
CA PRO A 177 35.33 13.43 19.60
C PRO A 177 35.68 14.92 19.61
N ARG A 178 36.52 15.34 18.67
CA ARG A 178 37.03 16.71 18.47
C ARG A 178 35.95 17.79 18.46
N LEU A 179 34.73 17.50 18.00
CA LEU A 179 33.63 18.47 18.01
C LEU A 179 33.30 19.00 19.41
N TYR A 180 33.47 18.19 20.46
CA TYR A 180 33.28 18.66 21.83
C TYR A 180 34.35 19.67 22.24
N GLU A 181 35.61 19.46 21.85
CA GLU A 181 36.71 20.42 22.07
C GLU A 181 36.50 21.72 21.29
N LEU A 182 35.89 21.61 20.10
CA LEU A 182 35.48 22.76 19.30
C LEU A 182 34.24 23.46 19.86
N GLY A 183 33.65 23.02 20.97
CA GLY A 183 32.53 23.68 21.64
C GLY A 183 31.14 23.28 21.13
N PHE A 184 31.01 22.23 20.31
CA PHE A 184 29.69 21.73 19.93
C PHE A 184 29.06 20.89 21.05
N PRO A 185 27.74 21.02 21.28
CA PRO A 185 27.04 20.22 22.26
C PRO A 185 26.84 18.76 21.81
N HIS A 186 27.18 18.40 20.58
CA HIS A 186 27.03 17.04 20.05
C HIS A 186 27.97 16.76 18.88
N ASN A 187 28.17 15.49 18.55
CA ASN A 187 29.11 15.05 17.52
C ASN A 187 28.46 14.72 16.16
N ASN A 188 27.40 15.43 15.77
CA ASN A 188 26.62 15.10 14.57
C ASN A 188 27.14 15.82 13.31
N CYS A 189 27.33 15.09 12.22
CA CYS A 189 27.54 15.58 10.85
C CYS A 189 28.66 16.62 10.72
N GLY A 190 29.75 16.47 11.48
CA GLY A 190 30.86 17.45 11.48
C GLY A 190 30.45 18.88 11.89
N GLY A 191 29.37 19.03 12.66
CA GLY A 191 28.84 20.32 13.12
C GLY A 191 27.78 20.91 12.18
N ALA A 192 27.59 20.33 11.00
CA ALA A 192 26.66 20.78 9.96
C ALA A 192 25.29 20.08 10.02
N CYS A 193 24.85 19.65 11.20
CA CYS A 193 23.55 19.01 11.33
C CYS A 193 22.43 20.00 10.97
N VAL A 194 21.59 19.66 10.00
CA VAL A 194 20.42 20.47 9.59
C VAL A 194 19.38 20.65 10.69
N ARG A 195 19.47 19.86 11.78
CA ARG A 195 18.64 20.07 12.96
C ARG A 195 19.15 21.18 13.90
N GLY A 196 20.36 21.66 13.65
CA GLY A 196 20.98 22.77 14.36
C GLY A 196 20.29 24.10 14.06
N GLY A 197 20.23 24.95 15.07
CA GLY A 197 19.69 26.30 14.95
C GLY A 197 20.75 27.33 14.54
N GLN A 198 20.39 28.61 14.52
CA GLN A 198 21.28 29.69 14.08
C GLN A 198 22.61 29.74 14.85
N ALA A 199 22.59 29.49 16.17
CA ALA A 199 23.78 29.51 17.01
C ALA A 199 24.78 28.42 16.61
N GLN A 200 24.31 27.21 16.29
CA GLN A 200 25.18 26.12 15.85
C GLN A 200 25.83 26.43 14.49
N TRP A 201 25.06 26.96 13.54
CA TRP A 201 25.58 27.30 12.21
C TRP A 201 26.54 28.48 12.26
N ALA A 202 26.28 29.48 13.10
CA ALA A 202 27.21 30.57 13.36
C ALA A 202 28.48 30.10 14.07
N HIS A 203 28.36 29.17 15.00
CA HIS A 203 29.51 28.53 15.64
C HIS A 203 30.35 27.75 14.63
N LEU A 204 29.72 26.96 13.76
CA LEU A 204 30.40 26.24 12.68
C LEU A 204 31.15 27.19 11.74
N HIS A 205 30.55 28.31 11.36
CA HIS A 205 31.23 29.34 10.57
C HIS A 205 32.51 29.84 11.27
N ASN A 206 32.47 30.03 12.59
CA ASN A 206 33.60 30.56 13.35
C ASN A 206 34.72 29.54 13.58
N VAL A 207 34.39 28.28 13.85
CA VAL A 207 35.39 27.25 14.20
C VAL A 207 35.83 26.40 13.01
N ASN A 208 35.04 26.36 11.93
CA ASN A 208 35.35 25.65 10.68
C ASN A 208 34.70 26.32 9.45
N PRO A 209 35.23 27.47 9.00
CA PRO A 209 34.66 28.26 7.91
C PRO A 209 34.64 27.51 6.56
N GLU A 210 35.61 26.62 6.30
CA GLU A 210 35.66 25.81 5.08
C GLU A 210 34.49 24.83 5.00
N ARG A 211 34.17 24.17 6.13
CA ARG A 211 33.01 23.30 6.22
C ARG A 211 31.73 24.09 6.04
N PHE A 212 31.57 25.23 6.71
CA PHE A 212 30.41 26.10 6.53
C PHE A 212 30.22 26.50 5.05
N ALA A 213 31.29 26.92 4.38
CA ALA A 213 31.24 27.31 2.97
C ALA A 213 30.82 26.15 2.04
N THR A 214 31.24 24.93 2.37
CA THR A 214 30.82 23.71 1.64
C THR A 214 29.32 23.48 1.75
N GLU A 215 28.77 23.60 2.97
CA GLU A 215 27.34 23.41 3.23
C GLU A 215 26.49 24.55 2.62
N GLU A 216 26.99 25.80 2.66
CA GLU A 216 26.40 26.94 1.95
C GLU A 216 26.30 26.67 0.44
N ALA A 217 27.39 26.17 -0.18
CA ALA A 217 27.40 25.85 -1.60
C ALA A 217 26.41 24.75 -1.97
N HIS A 218 26.31 23.69 -1.16
CA HIS A 218 25.31 22.63 -1.36
C HIS A 218 23.88 23.15 -1.21
N GLU A 219 23.62 24.02 -0.23
CA GLU A 219 22.31 24.66 -0.08
C GLU A 219 21.94 25.48 -1.32
N GLN A 220 22.86 26.28 -1.85
CA GLN A 220 22.61 27.06 -3.06
C GLN A 220 22.39 26.19 -4.29
N GLN A 221 23.17 25.12 -4.45
CA GLN A 221 23.01 24.18 -5.54
C GLN A 221 21.63 23.51 -5.50
N LEU A 222 21.19 23.08 -4.32
CA LEU A 222 19.88 22.45 -4.15
C LEU A 222 18.74 23.46 -4.36
N ARG A 223 18.86 24.69 -3.84
CA ARG A 223 17.89 25.77 -4.10
C ARG A 223 17.72 26.05 -5.59
N ALA A 224 18.83 26.14 -6.32
CA ALA A 224 18.83 26.33 -7.76
C ALA A 224 18.21 25.14 -8.50
N HIS A 225 18.55 23.91 -8.10
CA HIS A 225 17.99 22.68 -8.68
C HIS A 225 16.47 22.57 -8.48
N LEU A 226 15.98 22.95 -7.30
CA LEU A 226 14.55 22.88 -6.97
C LEU A 226 13.74 24.03 -7.55
N GLY A 227 14.38 25.14 -7.93
CA GLY A 227 13.70 26.37 -8.36
C GLY A 227 12.80 26.97 -7.26
N LYS A 228 13.18 26.80 -5.98
CA LYS A 228 12.39 27.20 -4.81
C LYS A 228 13.24 27.95 -3.79
N ASP A 229 12.60 28.86 -3.06
CA ASP A 229 13.21 29.56 -1.94
C ASP A 229 13.15 28.70 -0.65
N VAL A 230 14.03 27.71 -0.54
CA VAL A 230 14.11 26.77 0.59
C VAL A 230 15.43 26.87 1.33
N ALA A 231 15.43 26.79 2.66
CA ALA A 231 16.65 26.91 3.46
C ALA A 231 16.68 25.90 4.61
N VAL A 232 17.89 25.59 5.08
CA VAL A 232 18.14 24.78 6.28
C VAL A 232 17.56 25.47 7.51
N LEU A 233 17.80 26.78 7.63
CA LEU A 233 17.31 27.59 8.72
C LEU A 233 16.04 28.34 8.34
N ARG A 234 15.32 28.73 9.38
CA ARG A 234 14.14 29.57 9.27
C ARG A 234 14.19 30.62 10.37
N GLU A 235 13.58 31.76 10.11
CA GLU A 235 13.42 32.81 11.10
C GLU A 235 11.96 33.24 11.20
N ARG A 236 11.60 33.89 12.31
CA ARG A 236 10.24 34.39 12.52
C ARG A 236 10.26 35.91 12.66
N ILE A 237 9.71 36.61 11.66
CA ILE A 237 9.59 38.07 11.65
C ILE A 237 8.10 38.42 11.65
N GLY A 238 7.65 39.19 12.63
CA GLY A 238 6.25 39.64 12.73
C GLY A 238 5.24 38.49 12.83
N GLY A 239 5.66 37.34 13.39
CA GLY A 239 4.81 36.15 13.51
C GLY A 239 4.81 35.21 12.30
N VAL A 240 5.42 35.60 11.17
CA VAL A 240 5.55 34.82 9.93
C VAL A 240 6.93 34.18 9.85
N THR A 241 6.99 32.94 9.38
CA THR A 241 8.25 32.19 9.24
C THR A 241 8.82 32.33 7.84
N TYR A 242 10.07 32.77 7.74
CA TYR A 242 10.81 32.94 6.48
C TYR A 242 11.97 31.94 6.40
N PRO A 243 12.33 31.42 5.21
CA PRO A 243 13.58 30.71 5.03
C PRO A 243 14.75 31.67 5.32
N LEU A 244 15.76 31.18 6.03
CA LEU A 244 17.01 31.90 6.28
C LEU A 244 18.15 31.09 5.64
N PRO A 245 18.53 31.37 4.39
CA PRO A 245 19.63 30.68 3.74
C PRO A 245 20.96 30.91 4.46
N LEU A 246 21.87 29.94 4.40
CA LEU A 246 23.22 30.03 4.99
C LEU A 246 24.01 31.21 4.44
N ILE A 247 23.81 31.58 3.16
CA ILE A 247 24.42 32.77 2.56
C ILE A 247 23.97 34.06 3.25
N GLU A 248 22.71 34.13 3.67
CA GLU A 248 22.15 35.26 4.40
C GLU A 248 22.57 35.23 5.87
N LEU A 249 22.59 34.05 6.49
CA LEU A 249 23.14 33.86 7.82
C LEU A 249 24.61 34.33 7.89
N ARG A 250 25.45 34.00 6.90
CA ARG A 250 26.86 34.44 6.85
C ARG A 250 27.01 35.95 6.84
N GLN A 251 26.17 36.65 6.08
CA GLN A 251 26.14 38.11 6.07
C GLN A 251 25.77 38.66 7.46
N ARG A 252 24.81 38.04 8.14
CA ARG A 252 24.36 38.43 9.49
C ARG A 252 25.37 38.12 10.58
N ILE A 253 26.13 37.03 10.48
CA ILE A 253 27.24 36.71 11.39
C ILE A 253 28.27 37.83 11.36
N THR A 254 28.61 38.30 10.15
CA THR A 254 29.56 39.41 9.96
C THR A 254 29.03 40.74 10.51
N GLY A 255 27.70 40.92 10.53
CA GLY A 255 27.01 42.12 11.04
C GLY A 255 26.51 42.05 12.50
N GLY A 256 26.71 40.94 13.21
CA GLY A 256 26.30 40.76 14.62
C GLY A 256 24.80 40.50 14.86
N ALA A 257 24.03 40.12 13.84
CA ALA A 257 22.56 39.96 13.91
C ALA A 257 22.12 38.49 13.84
N VAL A 258 22.52 37.67 14.82
CA VAL A 258 22.24 36.22 14.88
C VAL A 258 21.63 35.85 16.22
N ASP A 259 20.66 34.92 16.23
CA ASP A 259 20.19 34.32 17.48
C ASP A 259 21.25 33.38 18.06
N THR A 260 21.94 33.84 19.11
CA THR A 260 23.02 33.10 19.78
C THR A 260 22.53 31.99 20.71
N ASN A 261 21.22 31.86 20.93
CA ASN A 261 20.64 30.89 21.84
C ASN A 261 19.98 29.71 21.11
N ASP A 262 19.70 29.83 19.81
CA ASP A 262 19.11 28.76 19.00
C ASP A 262 20.16 27.72 18.58
N TRP A 263 20.45 26.77 19.47
CA TRP A 263 21.36 25.64 19.18
C TRP A 263 20.68 24.45 18.46
N GLY A 264 19.34 24.42 18.42
CA GLY A 264 18.58 23.32 17.82
C GLY A 264 18.32 22.12 18.74
N GLY A 265 17.61 21.11 18.22
CA GLY A 265 17.19 19.91 18.98
C GLY A 265 17.85 18.63 18.48
N CYS A 266 18.50 17.87 19.37
CA CYS A 266 19.19 16.63 19.03
C CYS A 266 18.24 15.41 19.05
N GLY A 267 17.61 15.04 17.93
CA GLY A 267 16.79 13.82 17.91
C GLY A 267 16.66 13.07 16.59
N CYS A 268 17.52 12.09 16.34
CA CYS A 268 17.56 11.41 15.04
C CYS A 268 16.70 10.11 14.92
N PHE A 269 16.01 9.69 15.99
CA PHE A 269 15.28 8.40 16.04
C PHE A 269 13.82 8.49 16.48
N THR A 270 13.21 9.68 16.37
CA THR A 270 11.80 9.93 16.74
C THR A 270 11.09 10.65 15.60
N GLU A 271 10.15 10.00 14.91
CA GLU A 271 9.15 10.71 14.08
C GLU A 271 7.97 11.06 15.00
N THR A 272 8.07 12.18 15.73
CA THR A 272 6.97 12.97 16.33
C THR A 272 7.56 14.01 17.29
N ASP A 273 7.67 15.27 16.86
CA ASP A 273 8.08 16.38 17.74
C ASP A 273 6.83 17.11 18.26
N THR A 274 6.21 16.61 19.34
CA THR A 274 5.42 17.48 20.22
C THR A 274 6.37 18.21 21.16
N LYS A 275 6.61 19.51 20.93
CA LYS A 275 7.29 20.37 21.90
C LYS A 275 6.34 20.63 23.08
N THR A 276 6.66 20.12 24.26
CA THR A 276 6.05 20.53 25.53
C THR A 276 6.93 21.62 26.14
N GLU A 277 6.39 22.83 26.28
CA GLU A 277 7.03 23.94 26.99
C GLU A 277 7.08 23.63 28.50
N ALA A 278 8.30 23.47 29.05
CA ALA A 278 8.52 23.47 30.49
C ALA A 278 9.00 24.86 30.93
N ALA A 279 8.23 25.48 31.81
CA ALA A 279 8.54 26.76 32.43
C ALA A 279 9.60 26.58 33.53
N SER A 280 10.63 27.45 33.54
CA SER A 280 11.37 27.75 34.76
C SER A 280 11.55 29.25 34.89
N ALA A 281 10.92 29.81 35.92
CA ALA A 281 11.04 31.19 36.32
C ALA A 281 12.41 31.45 36.96
N THR A 282 13.12 32.47 36.50
CA THR A 282 14.03 33.28 37.33
C THR A 282 13.99 34.72 36.80
N GLU A 283 13.64 35.64 37.68
CA GLU A 283 13.51 37.08 37.40
C GLU A 283 14.87 37.76 37.32
N SER A 284 15.07 38.63 36.32
CA SER A 284 16.00 39.76 36.37
C SER A 284 15.51 40.87 35.43
N PRO A 285 15.74 42.15 35.76
CA PRO A 285 14.85 43.25 35.37
C PRO A 285 15.07 43.74 33.94
N VAL A 286 13.95 43.94 33.25
CA VAL A 286 13.85 44.47 31.89
C VAL A 286 14.07 45.99 31.89
N GLN A 287 15.01 46.49 31.07
CA GLN A 287 14.99 47.88 30.61
C GLN A 287 14.12 48.02 29.35
N PRO A 288 13.39 49.14 29.17
CA PRO A 288 12.42 49.27 28.09
C PRO A 288 13.09 49.49 26.74
N THR A 289 12.81 48.62 25.78
CA THR A 289 13.07 48.86 24.35
C THR A 289 11.98 49.76 23.76
N PRO A 290 12.32 50.68 22.83
CA PRO A 290 11.35 51.60 22.23
C PRO A 290 10.38 50.86 21.29
N PRO A 291 9.19 51.44 21.03
CA PRO A 291 8.15 50.75 20.27
C PRO A 291 8.57 50.54 18.81
N PRO A 292 8.15 49.42 18.18
CA PRO A 292 8.48 49.16 16.78
C PRO A 292 7.79 50.18 15.86
N PRO A 293 8.41 50.54 14.73
CA PRO A 293 7.81 51.47 13.77
C PRO A 293 6.53 50.88 13.16
N ALA A 294 5.56 51.77 12.92
CA ALA A 294 4.28 51.41 12.31
C ALA A 294 4.46 50.83 10.90
N MET A 295 3.73 49.76 10.62
CA MET A 295 3.69 49.08 9.32
C MET A 295 3.19 50.03 8.21
N PRO A 296 3.90 50.16 7.07
CA PRO A 296 3.40 50.92 5.94
C PRO A 296 2.19 50.22 5.30
N ALA A 297 1.17 51.01 4.97
CA ALA A 297 -0.03 50.58 4.28
C ALA A 297 0.31 50.09 2.86
N GLY A 298 0.28 48.78 2.63
CA GLY A 298 0.56 48.21 1.29
C GLY A 298 0.75 46.70 1.18
N TYR A 299 0.90 45.94 2.26
CA TYR A 299 1.09 44.48 2.17
C TYR A 299 -0.25 43.72 2.00
N ARG A 300 -0.76 43.63 0.78
CA ARG A 300 -1.45 42.39 0.35
C ARG A 300 -0.36 41.45 -0.14
N GLN A 301 0.12 40.53 0.72
CA GLN A 301 1.04 39.49 0.27
C GLN A 301 0.37 38.66 -0.84
N PRO A 302 1.00 38.46 -2.00
CA PRO A 302 0.53 37.48 -2.97
C PRO A 302 0.64 36.07 -2.37
N TRP A 303 -0.31 35.20 -2.71
CA TRP A 303 -0.20 33.79 -2.38
C TRP A 303 0.80 33.12 -3.33
N ASP A 304 1.65 32.24 -2.81
CA ASP A 304 2.47 31.36 -3.64
C ASP A 304 1.58 30.28 -4.26
N LYS A 305 1.90 29.84 -5.49
CA LYS A 305 1.12 28.80 -6.17
C LYS A 305 1.10 27.52 -5.33
N PRO A 306 -0.08 27.00 -4.95
CA PRO A 306 -0.17 25.90 -4.01
C PRO A 306 0.29 24.60 -4.68
N VAL A 307 0.87 23.69 -3.90
CA VAL A 307 1.32 22.38 -4.39
C VAL A 307 0.10 21.47 -4.48
N PRO A 308 -0.23 20.91 -5.66
CA PRO A 308 -1.35 19.98 -5.78
C PRO A 308 -1.23 18.84 -4.77
N LEU A 309 -2.27 18.65 -3.94
CA LEU A 309 -2.44 17.38 -3.22
C LEU A 309 -2.56 16.33 -4.31
N GLY A 310 -1.53 15.49 -4.50
CA GLY A 310 -1.42 14.51 -5.58
C GLY A 310 -2.77 14.20 -6.20
N ALA A 311 -3.12 14.97 -7.22
CA ALA A 311 -4.49 15.00 -7.67
C ALA A 311 -4.70 13.66 -8.34
N ARG A 312 -5.61 12.84 -7.81
CA ARG A 312 -6.23 11.85 -8.69
C ARG A 312 -6.86 12.67 -9.78
N GLY A 313 -6.27 12.65 -10.97
CA GLY A 313 -6.93 13.17 -12.15
C GLY A 313 -8.33 12.57 -12.20
N ALA A 314 -9.26 13.27 -12.85
CA ALA A 314 -10.57 12.69 -13.10
C ALA A 314 -10.36 11.32 -13.75
N LEU A 315 -10.83 10.27 -13.05
CA LEU A 315 -10.71 8.91 -13.58
C LEU A 315 -11.54 8.81 -14.86
N PRO A 316 -11.07 8.04 -15.86
CA PRO A 316 -11.77 7.91 -17.12
C PRO A 316 -13.18 7.36 -16.90
N VAL A 317 -14.12 7.77 -17.73
CA VAL A 317 -15.46 7.18 -17.75
C VAL A 317 -15.36 5.76 -18.30
N PHE A 318 -16.13 4.82 -17.73
CA PHE A 318 -16.18 3.46 -18.24
C PHE A 318 -16.62 3.43 -19.73
N PRO A 319 -15.83 2.83 -20.64
CA PRO A 319 -16.09 2.88 -22.07
C PRO A 319 -17.14 1.83 -22.49
N ALA A 320 -18.38 1.95 -21.99
CA ALA A 320 -19.45 0.96 -22.24
C ALA A 320 -19.74 0.73 -23.74
N TYR A 321 -19.45 1.71 -24.60
CA TYR A 321 -19.65 1.64 -26.05
C TYR A 321 -18.74 0.63 -26.77
N VAL A 322 -17.67 0.16 -26.13
CA VAL A 322 -16.77 -0.85 -26.72
C VAL A 322 -17.32 -2.27 -26.58
N PHE A 323 -18.39 -2.45 -25.79
CA PHE A 323 -19.08 -3.72 -25.69
C PHE A 323 -19.90 -4.01 -26.96
N PRO A 324 -20.18 -5.30 -27.25
CA PRO A 324 -21.16 -5.67 -28.25
C PRO A 324 -22.51 -4.96 -28.00
N PRO A 325 -23.27 -4.58 -29.04
CA PRO A 325 -24.41 -3.67 -28.92
C PRO A 325 -25.42 -4.06 -27.82
N TRP A 326 -25.81 -5.34 -27.76
CA TRP A 326 -26.77 -5.83 -26.76
C TRP A 326 -26.29 -5.66 -25.31
N LEU A 327 -24.97 -5.75 -25.09
CA LEU A 327 -24.35 -5.61 -23.78
C LEU A 327 -24.13 -4.13 -23.44
N ALA A 328 -23.67 -3.33 -24.41
CA ALA A 328 -23.49 -1.89 -24.28
C ALA A 328 -24.82 -1.17 -23.94
N GLU A 329 -25.88 -1.50 -24.67
CA GLU A 329 -27.23 -0.96 -24.47
C GLU A 329 -27.76 -1.29 -23.08
N PHE A 330 -27.65 -2.56 -22.65
CA PHE A 330 -28.12 -2.97 -21.33
C PHE A 330 -27.33 -2.34 -20.19
N VAL A 331 -25.99 -2.31 -20.28
CA VAL A 331 -25.13 -1.68 -19.26
C VAL A 331 -25.44 -0.20 -19.13
N THR A 332 -25.63 0.50 -20.24
CA THR A 332 -25.95 1.94 -20.27
C THR A 332 -27.36 2.20 -19.71
N ALA A 333 -28.36 1.45 -20.15
CA ALA A 333 -29.73 1.58 -19.69
C ALA A 333 -29.87 1.25 -18.20
N LEU A 334 -29.20 0.19 -17.73
CA LEU A 334 -29.20 -0.19 -16.32
C LEU A 334 -28.56 0.89 -15.46
N ALA A 335 -27.39 1.40 -15.86
CA ALA A 335 -26.71 2.48 -15.16
C ALA A 335 -27.58 3.75 -15.06
N ASP A 336 -28.32 4.08 -16.13
CA ASP A 336 -29.25 5.21 -16.14
C ASP A 336 -30.48 4.95 -15.26
N GLU A 337 -31.13 3.78 -15.34
CA GLU A 337 -32.29 3.47 -14.47
C GLU A 337 -31.87 3.48 -12.98
N THR A 338 -30.80 2.77 -12.64
CA THR A 338 -30.37 2.66 -11.25
C THR A 338 -29.66 3.91 -10.76
N GLN A 339 -29.36 4.87 -11.64
CA GLN A 339 -28.55 6.04 -11.33
C GLN A 339 -27.29 5.61 -10.60
N THR A 340 -26.48 4.80 -11.28
CA THR A 340 -25.16 4.33 -10.83
C THR A 340 -24.13 4.60 -11.93
N PRO A 341 -22.84 4.70 -11.61
CA PRO A 341 -21.80 4.77 -12.65
C PRO A 341 -21.88 3.56 -13.59
N PRO A 342 -21.67 3.73 -14.90
CA PRO A 342 -21.66 2.63 -15.87
C PRO A 342 -20.63 1.54 -15.53
N ASP A 343 -19.58 1.92 -14.81
CA ASP A 343 -18.51 1.07 -14.29
C ASP A 343 -19.04 -0.12 -13.47
N LEU A 344 -20.03 0.12 -12.60
CA LEU A 344 -20.63 -0.93 -11.77
C LEU A 344 -21.33 -1.97 -12.63
N ALA A 345 -22.14 -1.52 -13.60
CA ALA A 345 -22.84 -2.42 -14.49
C ALA A 345 -21.86 -3.12 -15.45
N GLY A 346 -20.86 -2.40 -15.97
CA GLY A 346 -19.87 -2.90 -16.92
C GLY A 346 -18.94 -3.96 -16.34
N CYS A 347 -18.40 -3.75 -15.13
CA CYS A 347 -17.56 -4.74 -14.46
C CYS A 347 -18.32 -6.05 -14.16
N ILE A 348 -19.55 -5.95 -13.65
CA ILE A 348 -20.35 -7.14 -13.34
C ILE A 348 -20.86 -7.82 -14.62
N ALA A 349 -21.14 -7.07 -15.69
CA ALA A 349 -21.42 -7.63 -17.02
C ALA A 349 -20.23 -8.43 -17.58
N LEU A 350 -19.00 -7.91 -17.47
CA LEU A 350 -17.79 -8.65 -17.85
C LEU A 350 -17.61 -9.93 -17.01
N ALA A 351 -17.86 -9.86 -15.69
CA ALA A 351 -17.85 -11.04 -14.83
C ALA A 351 -18.93 -12.06 -15.23
N ALA A 352 -20.09 -11.61 -15.71
CA ALA A 352 -21.15 -12.49 -16.19
C ALA A 352 -20.76 -13.23 -17.49
N VAL A 353 -20.20 -12.51 -18.47
CA VAL A 353 -19.66 -13.11 -19.70
C VAL A 353 -18.49 -14.06 -19.39
N SER A 354 -17.62 -13.66 -18.45
CA SER A 354 -16.54 -14.50 -17.92
C SER A 354 -17.04 -15.77 -17.25
N THR A 355 -18.17 -15.71 -16.54
CA THR A 355 -18.81 -16.90 -15.93
C THR A 355 -19.35 -17.86 -16.99
N ALA A 356 -19.90 -17.33 -18.09
CA ALA A 356 -20.39 -18.14 -19.20
C ALA A 356 -19.25 -18.89 -19.91
N ALA A 357 -18.17 -18.18 -20.25
CA ALA A 357 -17.09 -18.69 -21.09
C ALA A 357 -15.87 -19.27 -20.33
N GLY A 358 -15.70 -18.93 -19.05
CA GLY A 358 -14.56 -19.33 -18.23
C GLY A 358 -14.43 -20.86 -18.12
N GLY A 359 -13.21 -21.35 -18.36
CA GLY A 359 -12.89 -22.79 -18.42
C GLY A 359 -13.39 -23.49 -19.68
N ARG A 360 -14.05 -22.78 -20.59
CA ARG A 360 -14.64 -23.31 -21.83
C ARG A 360 -14.08 -22.63 -23.08
N ALA A 361 -13.36 -21.53 -22.91
CA ALA A 361 -12.57 -20.87 -23.96
C ALA A 361 -11.22 -20.38 -23.42
N MET A 362 -10.26 -20.27 -24.33
CA MET A 362 -8.96 -19.65 -24.11
C MET A 362 -8.54 -18.85 -25.34
N VAL A 363 -7.77 -17.78 -25.13
CA VAL A 363 -7.16 -17.02 -26.21
C VAL A 363 -5.77 -17.57 -26.46
N ASN A 364 -5.50 -17.99 -27.69
CA ASN A 364 -4.17 -18.36 -28.15
C ASN A 364 -3.49 -17.10 -28.68
N VAL A 365 -2.56 -16.55 -27.90
CA VAL A 365 -1.91 -15.29 -28.21
C VAL A 365 -0.77 -15.50 -29.21
N ARG A 366 0.18 -16.38 -28.89
CA ARG A 366 1.29 -16.75 -29.79
C ARG A 366 1.99 -18.02 -29.31
N GLY A 367 2.22 -18.96 -30.24
CA GLY A 367 3.01 -20.16 -29.95
C GLY A 367 2.39 -20.99 -28.82
N THR A 368 3.10 -21.12 -27.69
CA THR A 368 2.61 -21.80 -26.50
C THR A 368 1.95 -20.86 -25.48
N TRP A 369 1.93 -19.56 -25.72
CA TRP A 369 1.27 -18.60 -24.83
C TRP A 369 -0.22 -18.55 -25.10
N SER A 370 -0.98 -19.02 -24.11
CA SER A 370 -2.44 -18.95 -24.07
C SER A 370 -2.94 -18.32 -22.77
N GLU A 371 -4.05 -17.61 -22.84
CA GLU A 371 -4.73 -17.02 -21.67
C GLU A 371 -6.15 -17.58 -21.54
N PRO A 372 -6.56 -18.12 -20.38
CA PRO A 372 -7.94 -18.52 -20.17
C PRO A 372 -8.82 -17.27 -20.00
N VAL A 373 -10.05 -17.29 -20.52
CA VAL A 373 -10.87 -16.05 -20.60
C VAL A 373 -11.45 -15.58 -19.26
N ASN A 374 -11.25 -16.31 -18.16
CA ASN A 374 -11.76 -15.91 -16.86
C ASN A 374 -11.03 -14.68 -16.30
N ILE A 375 -11.77 -13.77 -15.66
CA ILE A 375 -11.22 -12.51 -15.13
C ILE A 375 -11.66 -12.26 -13.68
N TYR A 376 -10.91 -11.41 -13.00
CA TYR A 376 -11.25 -10.87 -11.69
C TYR A 376 -11.57 -9.38 -11.80
N THR A 377 -12.80 -9.00 -11.46
CA THR A 377 -13.25 -7.61 -11.45
C THR A 377 -13.66 -7.21 -10.03
N VAL A 378 -13.22 -6.02 -9.61
CA VAL A 378 -13.58 -5.44 -8.32
C VAL A 378 -13.96 -3.98 -8.53
N VAL A 379 -15.23 -3.67 -8.30
CA VAL A 379 -15.74 -2.30 -8.34
C VAL A 379 -16.01 -1.80 -6.92
N ALA A 380 -15.39 -0.68 -6.55
CA ALA A 380 -15.50 -0.08 -5.23
C ALA A 380 -16.55 1.04 -5.24
N MET A 381 -17.65 0.83 -4.52
CA MET A 381 -18.75 1.79 -4.42
C MET A 381 -19.20 1.98 -2.97
N PRO A 382 -19.44 3.22 -2.51
CA PRO A 382 -19.80 3.50 -1.13
C PRO A 382 -21.15 2.86 -0.73
N PRO A 383 -21.47 2.73 0.57
CA PRO A 383 -22.80 2.30 1.01
C PRO A 383 -23.92 3.16 0.39
N GLY A 384 -25.09 2.56 0.15
CA GLY A 384 -26.24 3.27 -0.45
C GLY A 384 -26.11 3.58 -1.95
N SER A 385 -25.12 3.00 -2.63
CA SER A 385 -24.86 3.16 -4.07
C SER A 385 -25.73 2.31 -4.99
N ARG A 386 -26.76 1.62 -4.48
CA ARG A 386 -27.62 0.70 -5.26
C ARG A 386 -26.84 -0.46 -5.92
N LYS A 387 -25.78 -0.96 -5.27
CA LYS A 387 -25.02 -2.16 -5.70
C LYS A 387 -25.90 -3.37 -5.91
N SER A 388 -26.68 -3.75 -4.91
CA SER A 388 -27.45 -5.00 -4.93
C SER A 388 -28.50 -5.04 -6.05
N PRO A 389 -29.26 -3.96 -6.36
CA PRO A 389 -30.11 -3.90 -7.55
C PRO A 389 -29.37 -4.15 -8.87
N VAL A 390 -28.25 -3.46 -9.12
CA VAL A 390 -27.45 -3.64 -10.36
C VAL A 390 -26.91 -5.06 -10.44
N PHE A 391 -26.36 -5.56 -9.34
CA PHE A 391 -25.84 -6.92 -9.24
C PHE A 391 -26.92 -7.96 -9.57
N ARG A 392 -28.10 -7.81 -8.98
CA ARG A 392 -29.25 -8.69 -9.23
C ARG A 392 -29.65 -8.66 -10.71
N ALA A 393 -29.75 -7.49 -11.33
CA ALA A 393 -30.15 -7.36 -12.73
C ALA A 393 -29.19 -8.10 -13.67
N LEU A 394 -27.89 -8.04 -13.42
CA LEU A 394 -26.88 -8.67 -14.25
C LEU A 394 -26.72 -10.18 -14.01
N VAL A 395 -26.87 -10.63 -12.76
CA VAL A 395 -26.64 -12.03 -12.38
C VAL A 395 -27.90 -12.90 -12.50
N THR A 396 -29.11 -12.33 -12.41
CA THR A 396 -30.36 -13.12 -12.52
C THR A 396 -30.45 -13.96 -13.79
N PRO A 397 -30.09 -13.46 -14.99
CA PRO A 397 -30.11 -14.30 -16.19
C PRO A 397 -29.09 -15.44 -16.19
N LEU A 398 -27.94 -15.29 -15.51
CA LEU A 398 -27.01 -16.42 -15.30
C LEU A 398 -27.64 -17.52 -14.46
N LEU A 399 -28.32 -17.14 -13.38
CA LEU A 399 -28.99 -18.11 -12.48
C LEU A 399 -30.18 -18.79 -13.19
N ALA A 400 -30.87 -18.07 -14.08
CA ALA A 400 -31.90 -18.66 -14.93
C ALA A 400 -31.30 -19.69 -15.90
N ALA A 401 -30.18 -19.37 -16.56
CA ALA A 401 -29.47 -20.31 -17.43
C ALA A 401 -28.92 -21.52 -16.66
N GLU A 402 -28.37 -21.32 -15.45
CA GLU A 402 -27.96 -22.41 -14.55
C GLU A 402 -29.13 -23.35 -14.25
N LYS A 403 -30.30 -22.79 -13.92
CA LYS A 403 -31.52 -23.58 -13.65
C LYS A 403 -31.94 -24.40 -14.87
N LEU A 404 -31.88 -23.84 -16.08
CA LEU A 404 -32.18 -24.58 -17.31
C LEU A 404 -31.22 -25.77 -17.50
N LEU A 405 -29.93 -25.57 -17.26
CA LEU A 405 -28.94 -26.66 -17.31
C LEU A 405 -29.24 -27.76 -16.27
N GLN A 406 -29.63 -27.37 -15.06
CA GLN A 406 -30.03 -28.31 -14.01
C GLN A 406 -31.30 -29.09 -14.41
N GLU A 407 -32.28 -28.44 -15.02
CA GLU A 407 -33.49 -29.09 -15.52
C GLU A 407 -33.20 -30.06 -16.66
N GLN A 408 -32.27 -29.71 -17.57
CA GLN A 408 -31.86 -30.57 -18.68
C GLN A 408 -31.15 -31.85 -18.23
N ILE A 409 -30.33 -31.79 -17.17
CA ILE A 409 -29.55 -32.95 -16.67
C ILE A 409 -30.32 -33.81 -15.64
N LYS A 410 -31.42 -33.27 -15.07
CA LYS A 410 -32.17 -33.91 -13.98
C LYS A 410 -32.68 -35.32 -14.32
N PRO A 411 -33.17 -35.61 -15.54
CA PRO A 411 -33.55 -36.97 -15.93
C PRO A 411 -32.38 -37.94 -15.85
N GLN A 412 -31.21 -37.58 -16.39
CA GLN A 412 -30.01 -38.41 -16.40
C GLN A 412 -29.49 -38.65 -14.97
N ILE A 413 -29.54 -37.63 -14.10
CA ILE A 413 -29.19 -37.80 -12.67
C ILE A 413 -30.13 -38.79 -11.99
N THR A 414 -31.44 -38.70 -12.27
CA THR A 414 -32.45 -39.58 -11.66
C THR A 414 -32.24 -41.03 -12.11
N GLU A 415 -32.04 -41.24 -13.42
CA GLU A 415 -31.74 -42.54 -14.01
C GLU A 415 -30.45 -43.14 -13.44
N ALA A 416 -29.35 -42.38 -13.42
CA ALA A 416 -28.06 -42.83 -12.90
C ALA A 416 -28.13 -43.18 -11.41
N ARG A 417 -28.89 -42.42 -10.59
CA ARG A 417 -29.09 -42.72 -9.16
C ARG A 417 -29.89 -44.01 -8.95
N ILE A 418 -30.91 -44.25 -9.77
CA ILE A 418 -31.68 -45.50 -9.71
C ILE A 418 -30.78 -46.67 -10.09
N ALA A 419 -30.03 -46.56 -11.20
CA ALA A 419 -29.07 -47.58 -11.64
C ALA A 419 -28.03 -47.87 -10.56
N GLN A 420 -27.44 -46.82 -9.97
CA GLN A 420 -26.46 -46.94 -8.88
C GLN A 420 -27.06 -47.65 -7.66
N LYS A 421 -28.28 -47.28 -7.25
CA LYS A 421 -28.96 -47.93 -6.12
C LYS A 421 -29.22 -49.41 -6.38
N VAL A 422 -29.69 -49.77 -7.58
CA VAL A 422 -29.93 -51.17 -7.96
C VAL A 422 -28.62 -51.96 -7.98
N ALA A 423 -27.55 -51.40 -8.54
CA ALA A 423 -26.23 -52.01 -8.53
C ALA A 423 -25.66 -52.18 -7.11
N GLN A 424 -25.86 -51.18 -6.24
CA GLN A 424 -25.43 -51.22 -4.84
C GLN A 424 -26.14 -52.35 -4.08
N GLU A 425 -27.46 -52.47 -4.22
CA GLU A 425 -28.22 -53.57 -3.61
C GLU A 425 -27.79 -54.94 -4.13
N ALA A 426 -27.43 -55.06 -5.41
CA ALA A 426 -26.89 -56.28 -5.99
C ALA A 426 -25.49 -56.62 -5.44
N ALA A 427 -24.62 -55.62 -5.30
CA ALA A 427 -23.27 -55.76 -4.74
C ALA A 427 -23.31 -56.18 -3.27
N GLU A 428 -24.21 -55.62 -2.47
CA GLU A 428 -24.42 -56.01 -1.07
C GLU A 428 -24.88 -57.46 -0.94
N LYS A 429 -25.85 -57.88 -1.77
CA LYS A 429 -26.31 -59.28 -1.82
C LYS A 429 -25.19 -60.23 -2.23
N ALA A 430 -24.43 -59.89 -3.26
CA ALA A 430 -23.31 -60.70 -3.74
C ALA A 430 -22.19 -60.80 -2.67
N THR A 431 -21.89 -59.69 -1.99
CA THR A 431 -20.93 -59.65 -0.88
C THR A 431 -21.39 -60.53 0.28
N HIS A 432 -22.68 -60.49 0.64
CA HIS A 432 -23.22 -61.36 1.68
C HIS A 432 -23.15 -62.85 1.30
N LYS A 433 -23.43 -63.19 0.04
CA LYS A 433 -23.26 -64.56 -0.49
C LYS A 433 -21.79 -65.01 -0.43
N ALA A 434 -20.85 -64.12 -0.77
CA ALA A 434 -19.42 -64.42 -0.72
C ALA A 434 -18.91 -64.69 0.71
N THR A 435 -19.38 -63.96 1.72
CA THR A 435 -18.95 -64.16 3.12
C THR A 435 -19.46 -65.48 3.72
N THR A 436 -20.62 -65.97 3.25
CA THR A 436 -21.27 -67.19 3.74
C THR A 436 -20.92 -68.45 2.95
N ALA A 437 -20.44 -68.31 1.71
CA ALA A 437 -20.03 -69.44 0.85
C ALA A 437 -18.86 -70.25 1.44
N ARG A 438 -18.86 -71.57 1.20
CA ARG A 438 -17.84 -72.54 1.65
C ARG A 438 -17.55 -73.56 0.55
N GLY A 439 -16.39 -74.21 0.63
CA GLY A 439 -15.95 -75.21 -0.35
C GLY A 439 -15.80 -74.64 -1.76
N ASP A 440 -16.07 -75.46 -2.78
CA ASP A 440 -15.85 -75.12 -4.20
C ASP A 440 -16.69 -73.94 -4.71
N SER A 441 -17.72 -73.52 -3.96
CA SER A 441 -18.56 -72.37 -4.31
C SER A 441 -17.99 -71.00 -3.90
N ALA A 442 -16.99 -70.97 -3.01
CA ALA A 442 -16.45 -69.72 -2.46
C ALA A 442 -15.71 -68.84 -3.50
N PRO A 443 -14.87 -69.39 -4.41
CA PRO A 443 -14.19 -68.57 -5.43
C PRO A 443 -15.19 -67.90 -6.38
N THR A 444 -16.24 -68.61 -6.81
CA THR A 444 -17.26 -68.09 -7.72
C THR A 444 -18.07 -66.97 -7.05
N ALA A 445 -18.47 -67.13 -5.79
CA ALA A 445 -19.19 -66.11 -5.05
C ALA A 445 -18.35 -64.83 -4.82
N LEU A 446 -17.03 -64.98 -4.60
CA LEU A 446 -16.11 -63.84 -4.50
C LEU A 446 -15.98 -63.09 -5.83
N ALA A 447 -15.86 -63.80 -6.95
CA ALA A 447 -15.81 -63.18 -8.28
C ALA A 447 -17.11 -62.43 -8.62
N GLU A 448 -18.28 -63.00 -8.28
CA GLU A 448 -19.58 -62.32 -8.41
C GLU A 448 -19.64 -61.03 -7.58
N ALA A 449 -19.18 -61.06 -6.32
CA ALA A 449 -19.14 -59.88 -5.46
C ALA A 449 -18.21 -58.78 -6.00
N GLN A 450 -17.03 -59.15 -6.47
CA GLN A 450 -16.09 -58.22 -7.11
C GLN A 450 -16.68 -57.60 -8.38
N SER A 451 -17.29 -58.41 -9.24
CA SER A 451 -17.94 -57.92 -10.46
C SER A 451 -19.10 -56.96 -10.15
N ALA A 452 -19.89 -57.24 -9.12
CA ALA A 452 -21.00 -56.38 -8.72
C ALA A 452 -20.49 -55.07 -8.09
N ALA A 453 -19.42 -55.11 -7.30
CA ALA A 453 -18.78 -53.91 -6.74
C ALA A 453 -18.19 -53.02 -7.85
N LEU A 454 -17.50 -53.61 -8.84
CA LEU A 454 -17.00 -52.87 -10.00
C LEU A 454 -18.14 -52.24 -10.82
N ALA A 455 -19.27 -52.94 -10.96
CA ALA A 455 -20.44 -52.39 -11.65
C ALA A 455 -21.00 -51.13 -10.96
N VAL A 456 -20.92 -51.03 -9.63
CA VAL A 456 -21.26 -49.81 -8.90
C VAL A 456 -20.27 -48.68 -9.21
N GLU A 457 -18.97 -48.96 -9.19
CA GLU A 457 -17.92 -47.97 -9.48
C GLU A 457 -18.00 -47.41 -10.91
N HIS A 458 -18.44 -48.23 -11.87
CA HIS A 458 -18.61 -47.80 -13.26
C HIS A 458 -19.84 -46.89 -13.47
N ILE A 459 -20.78 -46.83 -12.53
CA ILE A 459 -21.95 -45.95 -12.63
C ILE A 459 -21.58 -44.56 -12.08
N THR A 460 -21.35 -43.63 -13.00
CA THR A 460 -21.11 -42.23 -12.66
C THR A 460 -22.44 -41.48 -12.62
N VAL A 461 -22.77 -40.86 -11.47
CA VAL A 461 -23.92 -39.97 -11.35
C VAL A 461 -23.48 -38.57 -11.77
N PRO A 462 -24.08 -37.95 -12.80
CA PRO A 462 -23.75 -36.60 -13.19
C PRO A 462 -23.97 -35.60 -12.05
N ILE A 463 -23.13 -34.58 -12.00
CA ILE A 463 -23.25 -33.49 -11.04
C ILE A 463 -24.17 -32.43 -11.64
N ALA A 464 -25.10 -31.90 -10.84
CA ALA A 464 -25.97 -30.81 -11.27
C ALA A 464 -25.11 -29.55 -11.54
N PRO A 465 -25.22 -28.92 -12.73
CA PRO A 465 -24.48 -27.72 -13.07
C PRO A 465 -24.69 -26.60 -12.05
N ARG A 466 -23.59 -26.01 -11.61
CA ARG A 466 -23.54 -24.84 -10.74
C ARG A 466 -22.44 -23.91 -11.22
N LEU A 467 -22.82 -22.70 -11.58
CA LEU A 467 -21.94 -21.70 -12.17
C LEU A 467 -21.45 -20.71 -11.12
N VAL A 468 -22.31 -20.39 -10.15
CA VAL A 468 -22.09 -19.29 -9.21
C VAL A 468 -22.05 -19.78 -7.75
N SER A 469 -21.15 -19.16 -7.00
CA SER A 469 -21.12 -19.17 -5.53
C SER A 469 -21.04 -17.72 -5.02
N ASP A 470 -21.68 -17.43 -3.88
CA ASP A 470 -21.70 -16.06 -3.30
C ASP A 470 -20.64 -15.92 -2.21
N ASP A 471 -20.67 -16.78 -1.18
CA ASP A 471 -19.73 -16.77 -0.05
C ASP A 471 -19.28 -18.20 0.30
N ALA A 472 -18.41 -18.77 -0.52
CA ALA A 472 -17.78 -20.07 -0.24
C ALA A 472 -16.41 -19.86 0.41
N THR A 473 -16.12 -20.63 1.47
CA THR A 473 -14.75 -20.73 1.98
C THR A 473 -13.82 -21.30 0.89
N PRO A 474 -12.50 -21.03 0.91
CA PRO A 474 -11.56 -21.59 -0.07
C PRO A 474 -11.68 -23.11 -0.23
N GLU A 475 -11.93 -23.84 0.85
CA GLU A 475 -12.08 -25.30 0.85
C GLU A 475 -13.36 -25.72 0.12
N THR A 476 -14.47 -25.01 0.37
CA THR A 476 -15.76 -25.25 -0.28
C THR A 476 -15.70 -24.87 -1.76
N ALA A 477 -15.07 -23.73 -2.07
CA ALA A 477 -14.87 -23.26 -3.43
C ALA A 477 -13.99 -24.23 -4.23
N THR A 478 -12.99 -24.86 -3.61
CA THR A 478 -12.15 -25.88 -4.27
C THR A 478 -12.94 -27.14 -4.61
N THR A 479 -13.76 -27.62 -3.68
CA THR A 479 -14.62 -28.78 -3.92
C THR A 479 -15.64 -28.48 -5.03
N LEU A 480 -16.33 -27.34 -4.96
CA LEU A 480 -17.26 -26.91 -6.01
C LEU A 480 -16.56 -26.75 -7.37
N LEU A 481 -15.38 -26.14 -7.40
CA LEU A 481 -14.60 -25.99 -8.63
C LEU A 481 -14.28 -27.36 -9.26
N THR A 482 -13.90 -28.33 -8.44
CA THR A 482 -13.60 -29.71 -8.89
C THR A 482 -14.86 -30.39 -9.43
N GLU A 483 -15.96 -30.33 -8.69
CA GLU A 483 -17.25 -30.91 -9.07
C GLU A 483 -17.82 -30.32 -10.37
N GLN A 484 -17.50 -29.05 -10.66
CA GLN A 484 -17.99 -28.33 -11.84
C GLN A 484 -17.04 -28.41 -13.04
N GLY A 485 -16.10 -29.38 -13.04
CA GLY A 485 -15.17 -29.59 -14.15
C GLY A 485 -14.13 -28.48 -14.27
N GLY A 486 -13.72 -27.91 -13.13
CA GLY A 486 -12.70 -26.87 -13.06
C GLY A 486 -13.20 -25.46 -13.29
N ARG A 487 -14.52 -25.20 -13.29
CA ARG A 487 -15.05 -23.84 -13.49
C ARG A 487 -15.96 -23.39 -12.35
N LEU A 488 -15.80 -22.14 -11.92
CA LEU A 488 -16.66 -21.54 -10.91
C LEU A 488 -16.58 -20.02 -11.01
N ALA A 489 -17.65 -19.32 -10.65
CA ALA A 489 -17.64 -17.89 -10.43
C ALA A 489 -17.98 -17.58 -8.99
N VAL A 490 -17.23 -16.65 -8.39
CA VAL A 490 -17.62 -16.03 -7.13
C VAL A 490 -18.09 -14.62 -7.39
N LEU A 491 -19.40 -14.45 -7.29
CA LEU A 491 -20.12 -13.23 -7.62
C LEU A 491 -20.80 -12.72 -6.35
N SER A 492 -20.36 -11.58 -5.83
CA SER A 492 -20.97 -10.98 -4.64
C SER A 492 -21.08 -9.46 -4.72
N ALA A 493 -22.19 -8.93 -4.18
CA ALA A 493 -22.38 -7.49 -3.98
C ALA A 493 -21.65 -6.96 -2.72
N GLU A 494 -20.83 -7.80 -2.09
CA GLU A 494 -20.08 -7.53 -0.87
C GLU A 494 -18.61 -7.98 -0.97
N GLY A 495 -17.80 -7.55 0.01
CA GLY A 495 -16.36 -7.85 0.08
C GLY A 495 -15.97 -8.92 1.10
N GLY A 496 -16.94 -9.63 1.69
CA GLY A 496 -16.69 -10.60 2.77
C GLY A 496 -15.65 -11.67 2.42
N ILE A 497 -15.61 -12.07 1.15
CA ILE A 497 -14.63 -13.03 0.62
C ILE A 497 -13.18 -12.63 0.87
N PHE A 498 -12.85 -11.35 0.84
CA PHE A 498 -11.47 -10.90 1.08
C PHE A 498 -11.04 -11.10 2.53
N ALA A 499 -11.96 -10.96 3.48
CA ALA A 499 -11.68 -11.27 4.87
C ALA A 499 -11.56 -12.78 5.10
N THR A 500 -12.37 -13.59 4.40
CA THR A 500 -12.24 -15.05 4.38
C THR A 500 -10.86 -15.47 3.83
N LEU A 501 -10.41 -14.85 2.74
CA LEU A 501 -9.10 -15.04 2.12
C LEU A 501 -7.94 -14.65 3.01
N ALA A 502 -8.12 -13.63 3.85
CA ALA A 502 -7.14 -13.21 4.85
C ALA A 502 -7.02 -14.17 6.05
N GLY A 503 -7.72 -15.30 6.03
CA GLY A 503 -7.63 -16.31 7.07
C GLY A 503 -8.52 -16.03 8.27
N ARG A 504 -9.62 -15.26 8.12
CA ARG A 504 -10.60 -15.01 9.21
C ARG A 504 -11.07 -16.32 9.89
N TYR A 505 -11.09 -17.44 9.17
CA TYR A 505 -11.51 -18.75 9.70
C TYR A 505 -10.36 -19.74 9.96
N SER A 506 -9.21 -19.61 9.27
CA SER A 506 -8.09 -20.56 9.31
C SER A 506 -6.81 -20.02 9.97
N GLY A 507 -6.75 -18.71 10.26
CA GLY A 507 -5.57 -18.00 10.76
C GLY A 507 -4.45 -17.80 9.74
N THR A 508 -4.52 -18.44 8.56
CA THR A 508 -3.50 -18.37 7.50
C THR A 508 -4.15 -18.04 6.15
N PRO A 509 -3.63 -17.06 5.38
CA PRO A 509 -4.17 -16.73 4.07
C PRO A 509 -4.01 -17.89 3.07
N ASN A 510 -5.11 -18.35 2.48
CA ASN A 510 -5.12 -19.37 1.43
C ASN A 510 -5.44 -18.73 0.07
N LEU A 511 -4.39 -18.37 -0.68
CA LEU A 511 -4.51 -17.67 -1.96
C LEU A 511 -4.35 -18.60 -3.18
N ASP A 512 -3.91 -19.85 -2.98
CA ASP A 512 -3.50 -20.76 -4.07
C ASP A 512 -4.63 -21.04 -5.07
N LEU A 513 -5.85 -21.27 -4.55
CA LEU A 513 -7.06 -21.45 -5.35
C LEU A 513 -7.30 -20.29 -6.33
N PHE A 514 -7.10 -19.05 -5.87
CA PHE A 514 -7.37 -17.85 -6.68
C PHE A 514 -6.21 -17.55 -7.63
N LEU A 515 -4.97 -17.80 -7.21
CA LEU A 515 -3.82 -17.64 -8.09
C LEU A 515 -3.88 -18.62 -9.27
N LYS A 516 -4.12 -19.91 -8.97
CA LYS A 516 -4.24 -20.98 -9.96
C LYS A 516 -5.53 -20.89 -10.76
N GLY A 517 -6.65 -20.62 -10.10
CA GLY A 517 -7.95 -20.42 -10.75
C GLY A 517 -7.96 -19.23 -11.70
N HIS A 518 -7.16 -18.19 -11.47
CA HIS A 518 -6.95 -17.13 -12.46
C HIS A 518 -6.04 -17.61 -13.60
N ALA A 519 -4.91 -18.24 -13.29
CA ALA A 519 -3.89 -18.59 -14.27
C ALA A 519 -4.30 -19.76 -15.19
N GLY A 520 -5.13 -20.68 -14.72
CA GLY A 520 -5.35 -21.97 -15.37
C GLY A 520 -4.34 -23.04 -14.98
N ASP A 521 -3.54 -22.81 -13.93
CA ASP A 521 -2.47 -23.74 -13.51
C ASP A 521 -3.03 -24.93 -12.71
N LEU A 522 -2.41 -26.10 -12.88
CA LEU A 522 -2.77 -27.34 -12.17
C LEU A 522 -2.96 -27.12 -10.66
N LEU A 523 -4.18 -27.38 -10.19
CA LEU A 523 -4.55 -27.36 -8.79
C LEU A 523 -4.62 -28.80 -8.27
N ILE A 524 -3.78 -29.10 -7.27
CA ILE A 524 -3.83 -30.36 -6.52
C ILE A 524 -3.99 -29.99 -5.04
N VAL A 525 -5.02 -30.52 -4.41
CA VAL A 525 -5.25 -30.40 -2.98
C VAL A 525 -5.34 -31.78 -2.38
N ASP A 526 -4.29 -32.15 -1.63
CA ASP A 526 -4.21 -33.39 -0.88
C ASP A 526 -4.83 -33.17 0.52
N ARG A 527 -5.99 -33.79 0.78
CA ARG A 527 -6.62 -33.84 2.10
C ARG A 527 -6.45 -35.24 2.70
N ARG A 528 -6.58 -35.34 4.02
CA ARG A 528 -6.37 -36.59 4.79
C ARG A 528 -7.16 -37.79 4.24
N ASP A 529 -8.34 -37.54 3.67
CA ASP A 529 -9.27 -38.57 3.19
C ASP A 529 -9.59 -38.50 1.68
N ARG A 530 -9.15 -37.46 0.95
CA ARG A 530 -9.46 -37.24 -0.48
C ARG A 530 -8.39 -36.42 -1.18
N ARG A 531 -8.17 -36.70 -2.47
CA ARG A 531 -7.31 -35.92 -3.36
C ARG A 531 -8.17 -35.23 -4.40
N GLU A 532 -8.19 -33.90 -4.40
CA GLU A 532 -8.86 -33.08 -5.40
C GLU A 532 -7.82 -32.62 -6.44
N ARG A 533 -8.08 -32.87 -7.72
CA ARG A 533 -7.21 -32.46 -8.83
C ARG A 533 -8.03 -31.77 -9.90
N VAL A 534 -7.59 -30.59 -10.30
CA VAL A 534 -8.16 -29.82 -11.41
C VAL A 534 -7.02 -29.38 -12.32
N ASP A 535 -7.00 -29.87 -13.56
CA ASP A 535 -5.88 -29.63 -14.48
C ASP A 535 -5.85 -28.17 -14.98
N ASN A 536 -7.01 -27.60 -15.30
CA ASN A 536 -7.13 -26.24 -15.83
C ASN A 536 -8.22 -25.47 -15.08
N PRO A 537 -7.98 -25.06 -13.82
CA PRO A 537 -8.98 -24.34 -13.03
C PRO A 537 -9.24 -22.93 -13.61
N ALA A 538 -10.51 -22.57 -13.77
CA ALA A 538 -10.97 -21.27 -14.23
C ALA A 538 -11.96 -20.67 -13.24
N LEU A 539 -11.46 -19.76 -12.41
CA LEU A 539 -12.25 -19.03 -11.43
C LEU A 539 -12.55 -17.62 -11.97
N THR A 540 -13.81 -17.19 -11.89
CA THR A 540 -14.20 -15.79 -12.15
C THR A 540 -14.48 -15.09 -10.84
N LEU A 541 -14.09 -13.82 -10.72
CA LEU A 541 -14.48 -12.95 -9.61
C LEU A 541 -15.22 -11.73 -10.13
N GLY A 542 -16.39 -11.46 -9.56
CA GLY A 542 -17.15 -10.24 -9.82
C GLY A 542 -17.67 -9.67 -8.51
N LEU A 543 -16.97 -8.66 -7.99
CA LEU A 543 -17.21 -8.14 -6.63
C LEU A 543 -17.54 -6.65 -6.65
N ALA A 544 -18.62 -6.27 -5.95
CA ALA A 544 -18.97 -4.87 -5.71
C ALA A 544 -18.70 -4.47 -4.25
N VAL A 545 -17.45 -4.14 -3.94
CA VAL A 545 -16.99 -3.90 -2.57
C VAL A 545 -17.20 -2.45 -2.11
N GLN A 546 -16.99 -2.20 -0.82
CA GLN A 546 -16.87 -0.83 -0.30
C GLN A 546 -15.42 -0.34 -0.48
N PRO A 547 -15.18 0.98 -0.66
CA PRO A 547 -13.82 1.51 -0.84
C PRO A 547 -12.85 1.15 0.29
N GLU A 548 -13.35 1.02 1.52
CA GLU A 548 -12.55 0.67 2.70
C GLU A 548 -11.90 -0.72 2.53
N ILE A 549 -12.60 -1.67 1.92
CA ILE A 549 -12.08 -3.03 1.65
C ILE A 549 -10.83 -2.98 0.78
N ILE A 550 -10.76 -2.07 -0.20
CA ILE A 550 -9.57 -1.88 -1.05
C ILE A 550 -8.37 -1.44 -0.20
N THR A 551 -8.58 -0.54 0.77
CA THR A 551 -7.50 -0.09 1.67
C THR A 551 -7.11 -1.14 2.72
N GLU A 552 -8.07 -1.94 3.20
CA GLU A 552 -7.82 -3.03 4.15
C GLU A 552 -7.06 -4.19 3.53
N LEU A 553 -7.32 -4.48 2.24
CA LEU A 553 -6.59 -5.48 1.47
C LEU A 553 -5.08 -5.24 1.46
N ALA A 554 -4.64 -3.99 1.40
CA ALA A 554 -3.23 -3.64 1.41
C ALA A 554 -2.56 -3.75 2.79
N LYS A 555 -3.34 -3.54 3.85
CA LYS A 555 -2.89 -3.65 5.24
C LYS A 555 -2.84 -5.09 5.74
N SER A 556 -3.53 -6.00 5.05
CA SER A 556 -3.62 -7.41 5.42
C SER A 556 -2.30 -8.15 5.15
N PRO A 557 -1.66 -8.73 6.19
CA PRO A 557 -0.42 -9.47 6.02
C PRO A 557 -0.58 -10.60 4.99
N GLY A 558 0.29 -10.65 3.99
CA GLY A 558 0.31 -11.72 2.98
C GLY A 558 -0.41 -11.43 1.65
N PHE A 559 -1.14 -10.31 1.50
CA PHE A 559 -1.73 -9.94 0.20
C PHE A 559 -0.76 -9.16 -0.71
N ARG A 560 0.06 -8.28 -0.14
CA ARG A 560 1.15 -7.61 -0.87
C ARG A 560 2.28 -8.61 -1.16
N GLY A 561 2.71 -8.67 -2.43
CA GLY A 561 3.84 -9.50 -2.88
C GLY A 561 3.51 -10.97 -3.18
N ARG A 562 2.25 -11.42 -3.03
CA ARG A 562 1.81 -12.80 -3.37
C ARG A 562 0.99 -12.89 -4.66
N GLY A 563 0.91 -11.81 -5.44
CA GLY A 563 0.41 -11.81 -6.83
C GLY A 563 -1.09 -11.78 -7.04
N LEU A 564 -1.94 -11.89 -6.00
CA LEU A 564 -3.41 -11.84 -6.19
C LEU A 564 -3.87 -10.44 -6.60
N LEU A 565 -3.39 -9.39 -5.92
CA LEU A 565 -3.76 -8.01 -6.20
C LEU A 565 -3.41 -7.60 -7.64
N GLY A 566 -2.28 -8.10 -8.17
CA GLY A 566 -1.90 -7.87 -9.56
C GLY A 566 -2.84 -8.46 -10.61
N ARG A 567 -3.76 -9.36 -10.24
CA ARG A 567 -4.71 -10.02 -11.17
C ARG A 567 -6.08 -9.36 -11.23
N ILE A 568 -6.33 -8.35 -10.39
CA ILE A 568 -7.65 -7.72 -10.26
C ILE A 568 -7.78 -6.55 -11.24
N LEU A 569 -8.86 -6.52 -12.01
CA LEU A 569 -9.32 -5.36 -12.76
C LEU A 569 -10.10 -4.43 -11.83
N TYR A 570 -9.42 -3.39 -11.34
CA TYR A 570 -9.96 -2.43 -10.39
C TYR A 570 -10.83 -1.39 -11.07
N SER A 571 -11.97 -1.06 -10.47
CA SER A 571 -12.77 0.09 -10.83
C SER A 571 -13.17 0.86 -9.57
N LEU A 572 -12.87 2.15 -9.54
CA LEU A 572 -13.07 3.08 -8.42
C LEU A 572 -13.84 4.31 -8.92
N PRO A 573 -15.06 4.16 -9.45
CA PRO A 573 -15.79 5.27 -10.05
C PRO A 573 -16.19 6.31 -8.99
N PRO A 574 -16.35 7.57 -9.38
CA PRO A 574 -16.92 8.59 -8.50
C PRO A 574 -18.34 8.22 -8.10
N SER A 575 -18.68 8.45 -6.83
CA SER A 575 -20.04 8.23 -6.33
C SER A 575 -20.99 9.30 -6.86
N ASN A 576 -22.11 8.88 -7.42
CA ASN A 576 -23.20 9.79 -7.80
C ASN A 576 -24.27 9.94 -6.69
N VAL A 577 -24.05 9.37 -5.50
CA VAL A 577 -24.91 9.59 -4.32
C VAL A 577 -24.99 11.10 -4.04
N GLY A 578 -26.21 11.65 -4.02
CA GLY A 578 -26.44 13.09 -3.85
C GLY A 578 -26.58 13.89 -5.17
N TYR A 579 -26.28 13.27 -6.32
CA TYR A 579 -26.35 13.91 -7.65
C TYR A 579 -27.27 13.15 -8.63
N ARG A 580 -28.12 12.26 -8.11
CA ARG A 580 -28.97 11.38 -8.93
C ARG A 580 -30.18 12.10 -9.48
N ARG A 581 -30.56 11.79 -10.72
CA ARG A 581 -31.88 12.09 -11.26
C ARG A 581 -32.92 11.18 -10.61
N ILE A 582 -33.93 11.75 -9.98
CA ILE A 582 -34.95 11.00 -9.22
C ILE A 582 -35.79 10.12 -10.16
N ASP A 583 -36.28 10.69 -11.25
CA ASP A 583 -37.16 10.00 -12.21
C ASP A 583 -36.36 9.61 -13.45
N SER A 584 -35.64 8.49 -13.36
CA SER A 584 -34.96 7.89 -14.50
C SER A 584 -35.85 6.87 -15.20
N PRO A 585 -35.82 6.80 -16.53
CA PRO A 585 -36.65 5.86 -17.26
C PRO A 585 -36.23 4.42 -16.91
N PRO A 586 -37.17 3.47 -16.86
CA PRO A 586 -36.84 2.07 -16.72
C PRO A 586 -36.08 1.57 -17.95
N ILE A 587 -35.31 0.48 -17.80
CA ILE A 587 -34.71 -0.22 -18.93
C ILE A 587 -35.83 -0.66 -19.89
N PRO A 588 -35.71 -0.38 -21.20
CA PRO A 588 -36.67 -0.88 -22.19
C PRO A 588 -36.76 -2.41 -22.18
N ASP A 589 -37.97 -2.98 -22.23
CA ASP A 589 -38.20 -4.43 -22.18
C ASP A 589 -37.39 -5.20 -23.23
N LEU A 590 -37.27 -4.65 -24.44
CA LEU A 590 -36.50 -5.27 -25.52
C LEU A 590 -35.00 -5.36 -25.19
N VAL A 591 -34.44 -4.34 -24.53
CA VAL A 591 -33.02 -4.30 -24.13
C VAL A 591 -32.77 -5.32 -23.02
N SER A 592 -33.66 -5.40 -22.03
CA SER A 592 -33.60 -6.39 -20.95
C SER A 592 -33.72 -7.83 -21.48
N ALA A 593 -34.69 -8.07 -22.37
CA ALA A 593 -34.89 -9.37 -23.01
C ALA A 593 -33.69 -9.78 -23.89
N ALA A 594 -33.11 -8.84 -24.65
CA ALA A 594 -31.92 -9.10 -25.46
C ALA A 594 -30.71 -9.49 -24.61
N TYR A 595 -30.47 -8.81 -23.49
CA TYR A 595 -29.42 -9.18 -22.54
C TYR A 595 -29.61 -10.60 -21.99
N ALA A 596 -30.81 -10.88 -21.47
CA ALA A 596 -31.11 -12.19 -20.89
C ALA A 596 -30.96 -13.33 -21.91
N ALA A 597 -31.54 -13.19 -23.10
CA ALA A 597 -31.50 -14.21 -24.14
C ALA A 597 -30.07 -14.46 -24.67
N ASN A 598 -29.30 -13.40 -24.88
CA ASN A 598 -27.93 -13.52 -25.38
C ASN A 598 -26.99 -14.14 -24.35
N LEU A 599 -27.10 -13.76 -23.07
CA LEU A 599 -26.30 -14.35 -22.01
C LEU A 599 -26.66 -15.81 -21.76
N GLU A 600 -27.95 -16.15 -21.74
CA GLU A 600 -28.42 -17.53 -21.64
C GLU A 600 -27.87 -18.39 -22.78
N ARG A 601 -28.01 -17.91 -24.03
CA ARG A 601 -27.49 -18.59 -25.21
C ARG A 601 -25.98 -18.81 -25.11
N LEU A 602 -25.22 -17.83 -24.65
CA LEU A 602 -23.78 -17.96 -24.43
C LEU A 602 -23.47 -19.03 -23.36
N VAL A 603 -24.15 -19.01 -22.22
CA VAL A 603 -23.98 -20.01 -21.15
C VAL A 603 -24.27 -21.43 -21.64
N LEU A 604 -25.42 -21.64 -22.29
CA LEU A 604 -25.84 -22.94 -22.79
C LEU A 604 -24.87 -23.47 -23.84
N THR A 605 -24.44 -22.61 -24.75
CA THR A 605 -23.50 -22.96 -25.83
C THR A 605 -22.14 -23.34 -25.28
N MET A 606 -21.57 -22.53 -24.38
CA MET A 606 -20.24 -22.77 -23.82
C MET A 606 -20.23 -23.93 -22.81
N HIS A 607 -21.34 -24.24 -22.15
CA HIS A 607 -21.41 -25.35 -21.18
C HIS A 607 -21.06 -26.71 -21.80
N GLY A 608 -21.40 -26.93 -23.07
CA GLY A 608 -21.13 -28.19 -23.77
C GLY A 608 -19.68 -28.45 -24.18
N TRP A 609 -18.75 -27.51 -23.95
CA TRP A 609 -17.36 -27.63 -24.40
C TRP A 609 -16.46 -28.27 -23.34
N GLU A 610 -16.10 -29.55 -23.49
CA GLU A 610 -15.17 -30.22 -22.56
C GLU A 610 -13.69 -29.85 -22.79
N ASP A 611 -13.29 -29.71 -24.06
CA ASP A 611 -12.00 -29.13 -24.44
C ASP A 611 -12.21 -27.63 -24.73
N PRO A 612 -11.49 -26.70 -24.07
CA PRO A 612 -11.76 -25.28 -24.24
C PRO A 612 -11.54 -24.80 -25.68
N ALA A 613 -12.50 -24.03 -26.20
CA ALA A 613 -12.40 -23.40 -27.51
C ALA A 613 -11.17 -22.48 -27.60
N ARG A 614 -10.30 -22.70 -28.59
CA ARG A 614 -9.09 -21.90 -28.80
C ARG A 614 -9.37 -20.74 -29.75
N LEU A 615 -9.42 -19.53 -29.20
CA LEU A 615 -9.64 -18.30 -29.95
C LEU A 615 -8.29 -17.79 -30.46
N ASN A 616 -8.06 -17.86 -31.77
CA ASN A 616 -6.84 -17.34 -32.38
C ASN A 616 -6.98 -15.86 -32.71
N LEU A 617 -5.88 -15.12 -32.67
CA LEU A 617 -5.85 -13.72 -33.13
C LEU A 617 -5.76 -13.65 -34.66
N SER A 618 -6.50 -12.73 -35.27
CA SER A 618 -6.28 -12.33 -36.68
C SER A 618 -4.94 -11.63 -36.84
N PRO A 619 -4.36 -11.54 -38.06
CA PRO A 619 -3.11 -10.81 -38.29
C PRO A 619 -3.18 -9.36 -37.78
N GLU A 620 -4.28 -8.66 -38.03
CA GLU A 620 -4.53 -7.29 -37.58
C GLU A 620 -4.54 -7.18 -36.04
N ALA A 621 -5.19 -8.14 -35.36
CA ALA A 621 -5.19 -8.19 -33.89
C ALA A 621 -3.80 -8.48 -33.32
N VAL A 622 -2.99 -9.33 -33.98
CA VAL A 622 -1.61 -9.60 -33.58
C VAL A 622 -0.75 -8.34 -33.70
N GLU A 623 -0.89 -7.57 -34.78
CA GLU A 623 -0.17 -6.31 -34.98
C GLU A 623 -0.52 -5.28 -33.90
N LEU A 624 -1.82 -5.04 -33.66
CA LEU A 624 -2.28 -4.12 -32.61
C LEU A 624 -1.81 -4.54 -31.22
N PHE A 625 -1.93 -5.82 -30.90
CA PHE A 625 -1.54 -6.33 -29.60
C PHE A 625 -0.03 -6.28 -29.39
N THR A 626 0.77 -6.56 -30.43
CA THR A 626 2.24 -6.41 -30.36
C THR A 626 2.63 -4.95 -30.13
N ALA A 627 2.03 -4.01 -30.87
CA ALA A 627 2.29 -2.58 -30.70
C ALA A 627 1.87 -2.05 -29.31
N GLN A 628 0.84 -2.63 -28.68
CA GLN A 628 0.49 -2.31 -27.30
C GLN A 628 1.59 -2.78 -26.33
N ARG A 629 2.06 -4.02 -26.47
CA ARG A 629 3.09 -4.60 -25.59
C ARG A 629 4.40 -3.81 -25.65
N GLU A 630 4.80 -3.39 -26.85
CA GLU A 630 5.97 -2.53 -27.05
C GLU A 630 5.83 -1.15 -26.37
N ARG A 631 4.60 -0.62 -26.26
CA ARG A 631 4.30 0.61 -25.50
C ARG A 631 4.22 0.36 -24.00
N THR A 632 3.72 -0.80 -23.56
CA THR A 632 3.57 -1.15 -22.14
C THR A 632 4.92 -1.43 -21.49
N GLU A 633 5.83 -2.18 -22.13
CA GLU A 633 7.07 -2.66 -21.51
C GLU A 633 7.94 -1.54 -20.87
N PRO A 634 8.19 -0.39 -21.54
CA PRO A 634 8.96 0.70 -20.92
C PRO A 634 8.26 1.35 -19.72
N ARG A 635 6.92 1.29 -19.65
CA ARG A 635 6.11 1.83 -18.54
C ARG A 635 6.34 1.06 -17.23
N LEU A 636 6.82 -0.18 -17.30
CA LEU A 636 7.10 -1.03 -16.12
C LEU A 636 8.47 -0.77 -15.49
N ARG A 637 9.35 0.03 -16.12
CA ARG A 637 10.71 0.28 -15.62
C ARG A 637 10.66 0.84 -14.19
N PRO A 638 11.35 0.23 -13.21
CA PRO A 638 11.25 0.63 -11.80
C PRO A 638 11.57 2.10 -11.52
N GLU A 639 12.53 2.68 -12.26
CA GLU A 639 13.04 4.03 -12.01
C GLU A 639 12.42 5.11 -12.90
N THR A 640 11.87 4.74 -14.06
CA THR A 640 11.49 5.70 -15.12
C THR A 640 10.10 5.48 -15.69
N GLY A 641 9.48 4.32 -15.44
CA GLY A 641 8.16 3.98 -15.94
C GLY A 641 7.05 4.47 -15.01
N ASP A 642 5.96 4.98 -15.59
CA ASP A 642 4.78 5.45 -14.87
C ASP A 642 4.07 4.32 -14.10
N LEU A 643 4.19 3.07 -14.55
CA LEU A 643 3.63 1.89 -13.89
C LEU A 643 4.65 1.13 -13.03
N GLY A 644 5.88 1.62 -12.88
CA GLY A 644 6.96 0.92 -12.16
C GLY A 644 6.63 0.59 -10.69
N HIS A 645 5.89 1.48 -10.03
CA HIS A 645 5.44 1.28 -8.64
C HIS A 645 4.28 0.27 -8.49
N ILE A 646 3.64 -0.13 -9.59
CA ILE A 646 2.63 -1.19 -9.66
C ILE A 646 3.04 -2.31 -10.62
N ALA A 647 4.34 -2.54 -10.79
CA ALA A 647 4.86 -3.51 -11.76
C ALA A 647 4.26 -4.92 -11.64
N ASP A 648 3.89 -5.38 -10.43
CA ASP A 648 3.20 -6.68 -10.24
C ASP A 648 1.83 -6.73 -10.95
N TRP A 649 1.08 -5.62 -10.97
CA TRP A 649 -0.17 -5.52 -11.72
C TRP A 649 0.10 -5.31 -13.21
N ALA A 650 0.97 -4.36 -13.54
CA ALA A 650 1.26 -3.99 -14.93
C ALA A 650 1.87 -5.14 -15.73
N ALA A 651 2.65 -6.04 -15.11
CA ALA A 651 3.18 -7.24 -15.76
C ALA A 651 2.10 -8.26 -16.17
N LYS A 652 0.87 -8.13 -15.67
CA LYS A 652 -0.28 -8.99 -16.01
C LYS A 652 -1.28 -8.29 -16.93
N PHE A 653 -1.01 -7.03 -17.28
CA PHE A 653 -1.87 -6.18 -18.11
C PHE A 653 -2.16 -6.82 -19.47
N ASP A 654 -1.12 -7.26 -20.19
CA ASP A 654 -1.28 -7.82 -21.53
C ASP A 654 -2.12 -9.09 -21.52
N GLY A 655 -1.90 -9.96 -20.52
CA GLY A 655 -2.73 -11.14 -20.29
C GLY A 655 -4.19 -10.75 -20.06
N ALA A 656 -4.47 -9.73 -19.25
CA ALA A 656 -5.82 -9.23 -19.02
C ALA A 656 -6.48 -8.68 -20.30
N VAL A 657 -5.76 -7.94 -21.13
CA VAL A 657 -6.27 -7.44 -22.42
C VAL A 657 -6.63 -8.60 -23.35
N ALA A 658 -5.80 -9.64 -23.44
CA ALA A 658 -6.12 -10.83 -24.23
C ALA A 658 -7.41 -11.51 -23.74
N ARG A 659 -7.59 -11.64 -22.43
CA ARG A 659 -8.81 -12.20 -21.82
C ARG A 659 -10.05 -11.38 -22.15
N LEU A 660 -9.96 -10.06 -21.99
CA LEU A 660 -11.03 -9.12 -22.36
C LEU A 660 -11.40 -9.26 -23.84
N ALA A 661 -10.41 -9.36 -24.74
CA ALA A 661 -10.65 -9.56 -26.17
C ALA A 661 -11.41 -10.86 -26.45
N GLY A 662 -11.05 -11.96 -25.77
CA GLY A 662 -11.77 -13.23 -25.86
C GLY A 662 -13.23 -13.14 -25.40
N LEU A 663 -13.48 -12.43 -24.29
CA LEU A 663 -14.83 -12.21 -23.77
C LEU A 663 -15.69 -11.35 -24.70
N LEU A 664 -15.15 -10.22 -25.18
CA LEU A 664 -15.84 -9.35 -26.13
C LEU A 664 -16.11 -10.07 -27.46
N HIS A 665 -15.16 -10.87 -27.94
CA HIS A 665 -15.31 -11.67 -29.17
C HIS A 665 -16.46 -12.66 -29.07
N LEU A 666 -16.51 -13.45 -28.00
CA LEU A 666 -17.59 -14.42 -27.78
C LEU A 666 -18.95 -13.76 -27.57
N ALA A 667 -18.99 -12.62 -26.87
CA ALA A 667 -20.21 -11.84 -26.70
C ALA A 667 -20.67 -11.15 -28.01
N GLY A 668 -19.74 -10.80 -28.91
CA GLY A 668 -20.04 -10.22 -30.22
C GLY A 668 -20.41 -11.25 -31.29
N HIS A 669 -19.93 -12.49 -31.14
CA HIS A 669 -20.14 -13.61 -32.07
C HIS A 669 -20.68 -14.84 -31.33
N ILE A 670 -21.84 -14.71 -30.70
CA ILE A 670 -22.40 -15.73 -29.79
C ILE A 670 -22.61 -17.08 -30.47
N ASP A 671 -22.94 -17.09 -31.77
CA ASP A 671 -23.30 -18.32 -32.49
C ASP A 671 -22.11 -19.06 -33.11
N ASP A 672 -20.99 -18.38 -33.34
CA ASP A 672 -19.86 -18.97 -34.07
C ASP A 672 -18.47 -18.38 -33.74
N GLY A 673 -18.35 -17.64 -32.63
CA GLY A 673 -17.12 -16.96 -32.22
C GLY A 673 -15.92 -17.91 -32.07
N TRP A 674 -16.13 -19.15 -31.64
CA TRP A 674 -15.08 -20.18 -31.56
C TRP A 674 -14.55 -20.64 -32.92
N ARG A 675 -15.22 -20.31 -34.03
CA ARG A 675 -14.78 -20.61 -35.41
C ARG A 675 -14.12 -19.42 -36.09
N ARG A 676 -14.15 -18.25 -35.46
CA ARG A 676 -13.65 -16.99 -36.02
C ARG A 676 -12.43 -16.53 -35.24
N PRO A 677 -11.41 -15.97 -35.92
CA PRO A 677 -10.33 -15.30 -35.22
C PRO A 677 -10.82 -14.01 -34.55
N ILE A 678 -10.18 -13.61 -33.46
CA ILE A 678 -10.40 -12.31 -32.82
C ILE A 678 -9.89 -11.22 -33.77
N GLY A 679 -10.81 -10.37 -34.24
CA GLY A 679 -10.53 -9.28 -35.17
C GLY A 679 -9.82 -8.07 -34.53
N GLY A 680 -9.29 -7.18 -35.37
CA GLY A 680 -8.63 -5.94 -34.93
C GLY A 680 -9.54 -5.04 -34.07
N ASP A 681 -10.80 -4.87 -34.46
CA ASP A 681 -11.77 -4.03 -33.74
C ASP A 681 -12.02 -4.53 -32.31
N THR A 682 -12.20 -5.85 -32.14
CA THR A 682 -12.37 -6.47 -30.81
C THR A 682 -11.11 -6.33 -29.95
N MET A 683 -9.93 -6.44 -30.56
CA MET A 683 -8.67 -6.23 -29.84
C MET A 683 -8.51 -4.76 -29.42
N ALA A 684 -8.84 -3.81 -30.29
CA ALA A 684 -8.82 -2.38 -29.96
C ALA A 684 -9.78 -2.04 -28.81
N ALA A 685 -11.01 -2.57 -28.85
CA ALA A 685 -11.99 -2.45 -27.77
C ALA A 685 -11.46 -3.00 -26.43
N ALA A 686 -10.79 -4.15 -26.46
CA ALA A 686 -10.18 -4.74 -25.26
C ALA A 686 -8.99 -3.91 -24.74
N MET A 687 -8.18 -3.35 -25.62
CA MET A 687 -7.07 -2.46 -25.25
C MET A 687 -7.57 -1.17 -24.59
N GLU A 688 -8.70 -0.63 -25.05
CA GLU A 688 -9.34 0.56 -24.46
C GLU A 688 -9.87 0.29 -23.05
N LEU A 689 -10.54 -0.85 -22.83
CA LEU A 689 -10.88 -1.31 -21.48
C LEU A 689 -9.64 -1.51 -20.62
N GLY A 690 -8.57 -2.07 -21.21
CA GLY A 690 -7.28 -2.21 -20.56
C GLY A 690 -6.78 -0.88 -20.00
N GLU A 691 -6.68 0.17 -20.83
CA GLU A 691 -6.17 1.47 -20.37
C GLU A 691 -7.09 2.14 -19.33
N TYR A 692 -8.41 1.95 -19.45
CA TYR A 692 -9.35 2.31 -18.39
C TYR A 692 -8.97 1.62 -17.06
N PHE A 693 -8.79 0.30 -17.06
CA PHE A 693 -8.39 -0.45 -15.86
C PHE A 693 -6.99 -0.08 -15.36
N THR A 694 -6.05 0.30 -16.23
CA THR A 694 -4.73 0.81 -15.84
C THR A 694 -4.84 2.07 -14.99
N THR A 695 -5.68 3.02 -15.41
CA THR A 695 -5.87 4.28 -14.67
C THR A 695 -6.54 4.03 -13.31
N HIS A 696 -7.50 3.11 -13.26
CA HIS A 696 -8.14 2.73 -12.00
C HIS A 696 -7.24 1.87 -11.10
N ALA A 697 -6.36 1.04 -11.66
CA ALA A 697 -5.37 0.29 -10.90
C ALA A 697 -4.39 1.26 -10.21
N LEU A 698 -3.86 2.25 -10.92
CA LEU A 698 -3.06 3.33 -10.32
C LEU A 698 -3.80 3.96 -9.12
N ALA A 699 -5.06 4.35 -9.30
CA ALA A 699 -5.87 4.91 -8.22
C ALA A 699 -6.10 3.93 -7.04
N ALA A 700 -6.27 2.63 -7.33
CA ALA A 700 -6.43 1.59 -6.33
C ALA A 700 -5.14 1.40 -5.52
N PHE A 701 -4.00 1.24 -6.19
CA PHE A 701 -2.70 1.04 -5.56
C PHE A 701 -2.23 2.29 -4.81
N ASP A 702 -2.56 3.48 -5.31
CA ASP A 702 -2.40 4.73 -4.57
C ASP A 702 -3.25 4.70 -3.30
N ALA A 703 -4.53 4.31 -3.38
CA ALA A 703 -5.39 4.18 -2.19
C ALA A 703 -4.80 3.21 -1.16
N MET A 704 -4.22 2.11 -1.63
CA MET A 704 -3.56 1.09 -0.84
C MET A 704 -2.24 1.56 -0.21
N GLY A 705 -1.55 2.51 -0.85
CA GLY A 705 -0.29 3.11 -0.40
C GLY A 705 -0.42 4.44 0.34
N THR A 706 -1.61 5.06 0.33
CA THR A 706 -1.86 6.40 0.87
C THR A 706 -1.84 6.39 2.40
N ASP A 707 -1.03 7.30 2.96
CA ASP A 707 -1.03 7.67 4.37
C ASP A 707 -2.41 8.24 4.78
N PRO A 708 -3.04 7.76 5.88
CA PRO A 708 -4.29 8.30 6.41
C PRO A 708 -4.36 9.85 6.49
N ASP A 709 -3.22 10.51 6.73
CA ASP A 709 -3.14 11.95 6.85
C ASP A 709 -3.35 12.68 5.51
N GLN A 710 -2.92 12.06 4.40
CA GLN A 710 -3.15 12.61 3.05
C GLN A 710 -4.63 12.54 2.64
N GLU A 711 -5.32 11.45 2.97
CA GLU A 711 -6.74 11.30 2.67
C GLU A 711 -7.61 12.27 3.51
N ALA A 712 -7.21 12.51 4.75
CA ALA A 712 -7.83 13.54 5.60
C ALA A 712 -7.64 14.95 5.01
N ALA A 713 -6.44 15.28 4.53
CA ALA A 713 -6.14 16.56 3.87
C ALA A 713 -6.95 16.76 2.57
N ARG A 714 -7.10 15.72 1.74
CA ARG A 714 -7.96 15.78 0.54
C ARG A 714 -9.41 16.08 0.89
N THR A 715 -9.96 15.40 1.89
CA THR A 715 -11.36 15.60 2.32
C THR A 715 -11.61 17.06 2.72
N LEU A 716 -10.66 17.66 3.44
CA LEU A 716 -10.71 19.06 3.84
C LEU A 716 -10.55 19.98 2.61
N HIS A 717 -9.64 19.67 1.68
CA HIS A 717 -9.44 20.43 0.44
C HIS A 717 -10.68 20.43 -0.47
N GLU A 718 -11.34 19.29 -0.66
CA GLU A 718 -12.59 19.18 -1.42
C GLU A 718 -13.71 20.00 -0.79
N TRP A 719 -13.81 19.99 0.54
CA TRP A 719 -14.76 20.83 1.27
C TRP A 719 -14.50 22.32 0.99
N LEU A 720 -13.25 22.78 1.12
CA LEU A 720 -12.85 24.16 0.82
C LEU A 720 -13.14 24.57 -0.62
N THR A 721 -12.85 23.69 -1.57
CA THR A 721 -13.12 23.90 -3.01
C THR A 721 -14.61 24.07 -3.28
N ARG A 722 -15.45 23.27 -2.62
CA ARG A 722 -16.91 23.32 -2.78
C ARG A 722 -17.54 24.53 -2.10
N THR A 723 -17.10 24.88 -0.90
CA THR A 723 -17.68 25.99 -0.14
C THR A 723 -17.13 27.35 -0.58
N ARG A 724 -16.00 27.38 -1.30
CA ARG A 724 -15.31 28.59 -1.74
C ARG A 724 -15.10 29.59 -0.60
N SER A 725 -14.87 29.07 0.61
CA SER A 725 -14.77 29.88 1.80
C SER A 725 -13.44 30.61 1.79
N GLU A 726 -13.43 31.93 1.92
CA GLU A 726 -12.18 32.70 2.06
C GLU A 726 -11.49 32.45 3.40
N ARG A 727 -12.28 32.12 4.44
CA ARG A 727 -11.83 31.85 5.80
C ARG A 727 -12.69 30.77 6.46
N PHE A 728 -12.11 30.04 7.40
CA PHE A 728 -12.84 29.09 8.24
C PHE A 728 -12.17 28.91 9.62
N THR A 729 -12.93 28.45 10.60
CA THR A 729 -12.43 27.99 11.90
C THR A 729 -12.32 26.47 11.96
N VAL A 730 -11.42 25.95 12.79
CA VAL A 730 -11.32 24.49 13.04
C VAL A 730 -12.66 23.91 13.51
N ARG A 731 -13.44 24.66 14.31
CA ARG A 731 -14.77 24.25 14.76
C ARG A 731 -15.78 24.15 13.62
N GLU A 732 -15.76 25.09 12.67
CA GLU A 732 -16.63 25.04 11.48
C GLU A 732 -16.28 23.86 10.60
N ALA A 733 -14.99 23.65 10.29
CA ALA A 733 -14.53 22.48 9.55
C ALA A 733 -14.95 21.17 10.24
N PHE A 734 -14.75 21.04 11.56
CA PHE A 734 -15.16 19.86 12.32
C PHE A 734 -16.67 19.64 12.37
N THR A 735 -17.46 20.70 12.28
CA THR A 735 -18.92 20.58 12.25
C THR A 735 -19.42 20.19 10.87
N ALA A 736 -18.76 20.68 9.81
CA ALA A 736 -19.15 20.46 8.43
C ALA A 736 -18.61 19.16 7.81
N LEU A 737 -17.51 18.62 8.32
CA LEU A 737 -16.86 17.42 7.78
C LEU A 737 -17.42 16.10 8.36
N PRO A 738 -17.32 14.98 7.62
CA PRO A 738 -17.94 13.71 8.02
C PRO A 738 -17.41 13.17 9.35
N ARG A 739 -18.33 12.88 10.28
CA ARG A 739 -18.02 12.30 11.60
C ARG A 739 -17.50 10.86 11.56
N SER A 740 -17.73 10.16 10.45
CA SER A 740 -17.12 8.85 10.21
C SER A 740 -15.60 8.92 10.13
N ARG A 741 -15.04 10.06 9.68
CA ARG A 741 -13.61 10.29 9.47
C ARG A 741 -12.99 11.18 10.54
N PHE A 742 -13.67 12.24 10.97
CA PHE A 742 -13.21 13.15 12.02
C PHE A 742 -14.08 12.99 13.27
N ARG A 743 -13.66 12.09 14.18
CA ARG A 743 -14.43 11.76 15.39
C ARG A 743 -14.19 12.79 16.51
N LYS A 744 -12.95 13.27 16.63
CA LYS A 744 -12.52 14.34 17.55
C LYS A 744 -11.83 15.46 16.78
N VAL A 745 -11.77 16.65 17.38
CA VAL A 745 -11.13 17.84 16.76
C VAL A 745 -9.66 17.58 16.41
N ALA A 746 -8.95 16.79 17.23
CA ALA A 746 -7.56 16.42 16.98
C ALA A 746 -7.36 15.61 15.68
N ASP A 747 -8.41 14.95 15.16
CA ASP A 747 -8.31 14.19 13.90
C ASP A 747 -8.19 15.11 12.67
N LEU A 748 -8.46 16.43 12.83
CA LEU A 748 -8.28 17.44 11.77
C LEU A 748 -6.87 18.00 11.70
N GLU A 749 -6.08 17.86 12.76
CA GLU A 749 -4.75 18.50 12.85
C GLU A 749 -3.81 18.03 11.73
N PRO A 750 -3.67 16.72 11.42
CA PRO A 750 -2.80 16.27 10.33
C PRO A 750 -3.23 16.81 8.95
N ALA A 751 -4.55 16.91 8.73
CA ALA A 751 -5.11 17.46 7.49
C ALA A 751 -4.84 18.97 7.35
N LEU A 752 -5.03 19.72 8.43
CA LEU A 752 -4.76 21.17 8.47
C LEU A 752 -3.28 21.44 8.27
N ASP A 753 -2.42 20.71 8.97
CA ASP A 753 -0.97 20.84 8.88
C ASP A 753 -0.48 20.55 7.46
N LEU A 754 -0.99 19.48 6.83
CA LEU A 754 -0.62 19.14 5.46
C LEU A 754 -1.11 20.17 4.44
N LEU A 755 -2.36 20.66 4.55
CA LEU A 755 -2.86 21.70 3.64
C LEU A 755 -2.16 23.05 3.81
N GLU A 756 -1.79 23.40 5.04
CA GLU A 756 -1.01 24.60 5.33
C GLU A 756 0.41 24.48 4.75
N GLN A 757 1.03 23.30 4.89
CA GLN A 757 2.34 23.01 4.29
C GLN A 757 2.33 23.03 2.76
N LEU A 758 1.23 22.60 2.14
CA LEU A 758 1.06 22.61 0.68
C LEU A 758 0.61 23.98 0.13
N GLY A 759 0.38 24.96 1.01
CA GLY A 759 0.02 26.34 0.63
C GLY A 759 -1.45 26.56 0.31
N TRP A 760 -2.33 25.58 0.56
CA TRP A 760 -3.77 25.70 0.30
C TRP A 760 -4.52 26.50 1.35
N ILE A 761 -4.00 26.56 2.58
CA ILE A 761 -4.55 27.34 3.69
C ILE A 761 -3.43 28.01 4.48
N ARG A 762 -3.75 29.03 5.29
CA ARG A 762 -2.80 29.71 6.18
C ARG A 762 -3.47 30.05 7.50
N ARG A 763 -2.87 29.69 8.63
CA ARG A 763 -3.40 30.01 9.95
C ARG A 763 -3.35 31.53 10.21
N GLU A 764 -4.46 32.10 10.64
CA GLU A 764 -4.50 33.50 11.09
C GLU A 764 -3.91 33.62 12.50
N PRO A 765 -3.26 34.76 12.83
CA PRO A 765 -2.83 35.06 14.19
C PRO A 765 -4.00 34.99 15.17
N GLU A 766 -3.76 34.42 16.36
CA GLU A 766 -4.80 34.42 17.40
C GLU A 766 -5.12 35.86 17.83
N PRO A 767 -6.41 36.24 17.91
CA PRO A 767 -6.77 37.56 18.37
C PRO A 767 -6.31 37.75 19.83
N PRO A 768 -5.88 38.96 20.22
CA PRO A 768 -5.44 39.24 21.58
C PRO A 768 -6.54 38.91 22.59
N ARG A 769 -6.15 38.29 23.72
CA ARG A 769 -7.10 37.87 24.77
C ARG A 769 -7.75 39.09 25.42
N LEU A 770 -9.08 39.18 25.32
CA LEU A 770 -9.86 40.26 25.93
C LEU A 770 -10.51 39.87 27.29
N GLY A 771 -10.20 38.69 27.86
CA GLY A 771 -10.70 38.30 29.19
C GLY A 771 -10.58 36.80 29.54
N PRO A 772 -11.02 36.39 30.74
CA PRO A 772 -11.04 34.99 31.19
C PRO A 772 -12.20 34.24 30.53
N GLY A 773 -11.92 33.57 29.41
CA GLY A 773 -12.88 32.74 28.68
C GLY A 773 -12.19 31.62 27.90
N ARG A 774 -12.97 30.64 27.41
CA ARG A 774 -12.45 29.52 26.60
C ARG A 774 -11.77 30.06 25.34
N ARG A 775 -10.57 29.57 25.03
CA ARG A 775 -9.78 30.01 23.86
C ARG A 775 -10.63 29.92 22.58
N PRO A 776 -10.67 30.96 21.72
CA PRO A 776 -11.37 30.90 20.45
C PRO A 776 -10.76 29.81 19.56
N SER A 777 -11.60 29.20 18.70
CA SER A 777 -11.14 28.16 17.79
C SER A 777 -10.13 28.74 16.79
N PRO A 778 -9.04 28.02 16.46
CA PRO A 778 -8.07 28.51 15.47
C PRO A 778 -8.75 28.82 14.12
N ARG A 779 -8.28 29.88 13.46
CA ARG A 779 -8.80 30.40 12.19
C ARG A 779 -7.77 30.23 11.08
N TYR A 780 -8.25 29.97 9.86
CA TYR A 780 -7.43 29.83 8.67
C TYR A 780 -8.02 30.67 7.53
N VAL A 781 -7.16 31.25 6.71
CA VAL A 781 -7.48 31.83 5.39
C VAL A 781 -7.22 30.78 4.33
N VAL A 782 -8.00 30.78 3.26
CA VAL A 782 -7.95 29.79 2.17
C VAL A 782 -7.34 30.41 0.91
N HIS A 783 -6.59 29.62 0.15
CA HIS A 783 -5.95 30.06 -1.07
C HIS A 783 -6.97 30.59 -2.11
N PRO A 784 -6.71 31.71 -2.82
CA PRO A 784 -7.61 32.30 -3.80
C PRO A 784 -8.04 31.34 -4.92
N ASP A 785 -7.16 30.46 -5.40
CA ASP A 785 -7.48 29.42 -6.40
C ASP A 785 -8.66 28.50 -5.98
N LEU A 786 -8.94 28.36 -4.68
CA LEU A 786 -10.11 27.60 -4.18
C LEU A 786 -11.35 28.48 -3.94
N CYS A 787 -11.17 29.80 -3.86
CA CYS A 787 -12.24 30.78 -3.60
C CYS A 787 -12.78 31.39 -4.91
N HIS A 788 -11.90 31.56 -5.89
CA HIS A 788 -12.11 32.22 -7.18
C HIS A 788 -11.40 31.42 -8.31
N PRO A 789 -11.89 30.22 -8.65
CA PRO A 789 -11.26 29.36 -9.64
C PRO A 789 -11.34 29.88 -11.08
#